data_AF-A0A6L9IV62-F1
#
_entry.id   AF-A0A6L9IV62-F1
#
_cell.length_a   1.000
_cell.length_b   1.000
_cell.length_c   1.000
_cell.angle_alpha   90.00
_cell.angle_beta   90.00
_cell.angle_gamma   90.00
#
_symmetry.space_group_name_H-M   'P 1'
#
loop_
_entity.id
_entity.type
_entity.pdbx_description
1 polymer ?
#
loop_
_entity_poly.entity_id
_entity_poly.type
_entity_poly.pdbx_seq_one_letter_code
_entity_poly.pdbx_strand_id
1 'polypeptide(L)'
;MTDAIRPIHRAADDNEQRRTRRGSRAHWVLPAMRVHLALAGIAAFVAAVGLTVYLFNLQLTSLKLDWETLKVSGTSKVYETETQVLVLVIVVLGFASLVLLRTSQHVGARRRTGRWTGAFAALLLLTGFPAAWVFWHLDISYIPASASTWVFGAVAGVLVLQSWLAVWYLVRVLFSRQVRQALSIENTATNPALRRVQRAVIGLWVLVVIGMGVTLGVMTDWLYELPVPDPEPGELLYATSFDTALSGGRDTDRLEWDTYEGSDEARIESKSLTLASDIPSDPVTAPDTAIVSPDAQTTTVPNFPAVDNWLAIKYGSGLSEEVVWSTLDRRFGAFDLRVTVRQISGPLEDSQYGVIFRYRDDENFYMFRISGDADYSLIKVKDGVFEEVSPWTWIAPDVIRSGELSNDIRVVGAGNQFRFFVNGEPLVLCLRGENLNAQWSPIQRDTCWTADPTYVYEDDDFEQGQIALATGTISGSTIEAAFDNLTILGPKPNEMQRTYPGDVVYSASFEENDFFNPYADEWTFFEGDSAVRLAHTARISVAEDRSQQLVGPILVVTDAGQTPGARTWSPLDRQFADMDLQVRMWPAAGPPDSHYGVLFRFQDAANYFALIVRSDGQYAVEKVQNGERQVISAWHASEAIAGIEAANELRVVAVGDSFRFFANGEPLPLCLASERLPGMWSADGTCLSGPTTDILVDAAFGQGRIALMAGTGQQTGRPVMIEAAALYVYRPDPSMVQTASAGNNGDNNSDLPNGDQTE
;
A
#
# COMPACT_ATOMS: atom_id res chain seq x y z
N MET A 1 -17.22 116.58 49.46
CA MET A 1 -17.21 115.60 50.56
C MET A 1 -17.53 114.24 49.98
N THR A 2 -16.84 113.19 50.46
CA THR A 2 -17.07 111.75 50.22
C THR A 2 -17.22 111.33 48.74
N ASP A 3 -16.19 110.78 48.09
CA ASP A 3 -15.67 109.41 48.26
C ASP A 3 -16.73 108.32 48.05
N ALA A 4 -16.47 107.17 47.43
CA ALA A 4 -15.41 106.62 46.58
C ALA A 4 -15.79 105.12 46.38
N ILE A 5 -15.20 104.48 45.37
CA ILE A 5 -15.07 103.02 45.10
C ILE A 5 -15.57 102.67 43.69
N ARG A 6 -14.61 102.37 42.80
CA ARG A 6 -14.86 101.69 41.51
C ARG A 6 -14.69 100.18 41.72
N PRO A 7 -15.67 99.32 41.35
CA PRO A 7 -15.50 97.88 41.44
C PRO A 7 -14.64 97.31 40.29
N ILE A 8 -13.97 96.20 40.60
CA ILE A 8 -12.97 95.55 39.75
C ILE A 8 -13.67 94.64 38.73
N HIS A 9 -13.98 95.17 37.55
CA HIS A 9 -14.61 94.39 36.46
C HIS A 9 -13.63 93.71 35.49
N ARG A 10 -12.31 93.89 35.63
CA ARG A 10 -11.32 93.42 34.64
C ARG A 10 -10.71 92.03 34.88
N ALA A 11 -11.15 91.30 35.91
CA ALA A 11 -10.57 89.99 36.29
C ALA A 11 -11.52 88.79 36.09
N ALA A 12 -12.81 89.03 35.79
CA ALA A 12 -13.81 87.99 35.56
C ALA A 12 -13.74 87.46 34.11
N ASP A 13 -13.82 88.37 33.11
CA ASP A 13 -13.75 88.02 31.68
C ASP A 13 -12.47 87.26 31.32
N ASP A 14 -11.32 87.66 31.88
CA ASP A 14 -10.04 87.00 31.62
C ASP A 14 -10.02 85.56 32.15
N ASN A 15 -10.77 85.24 33.21
CA ASN A 15 -10.92 83.88 33.72
C ASN A 15 -11.92 83.06 32.91
N GLU A 16 -12.97 83.67 32.38
CA GLU A 16 -13.97 83.01 31.53
C GLU A 16 -13.41 82.74 30.12
N GLN A 17 -12.67 83.70 29.55
CA GLN A 17 -11.89 83.51 28.32
C GLN A 17 -10.72 82.53 28.51
N ARG A 18 -10.07 82.46 29.69
CA ARG A 18 -9.10 81.40 29.99
C ARG A 18 -9.76 80.03 30.21
N ARG A 19 -10.98 79.94 30.73
CA ARG A 19 -11.74 78.69 30.85
C ARG A 19 -12.17 78.16 29.47
N THR A 20 -12.69 79.01 28.60
CA THR A 20 -13.04 78.63 27.21
C THR A 20 -11.79 78.30 26.37
N ARG A 21 -10.68 79.07 26.48
CA ARG A 21 -9.40 78.72 25.83
C ARG A 21 -8.68 77.50 26.42
N ARG A 22 -8.93 77.09 27.68
CA ARG A 22 -8.45 75.79 28.21
C ARG A 22 -9.35 74.62 27.87
N GLY A 23 -10.65 74.85 27.64
CA GLY A 23 -11.56 73.82 27.11
C GLY A 23 -11.23 73.38 25.68
N SER A 24 -10.67 74.29 24.86
CA SER A 24 -10.40 74.03 23.44
C SER A 24 -9.33 72.96 23.16
N ARG A 25 -8.47 72.59 24.11
CA ARG A 25 -7.48 71.50 23.91
C ARG A 25 -8.03 70.11 24.20
N ALA A 26 -9.18 69.98 24.87
CA ALA A 26 -9.80 68.68 25.14
C ALA A 26 -10.70 68.21 23.98
N HIS A 27 -11.36 69.13 23.27
CA HIS A 27 -12.40 68.78 22.28
C HIS A 27 -11.89 68.08 21.01
N TRP A 28 -10.61 68.25 20.63
CA TRP A 28 -10.05 67.60 19.42
C TRP A 28 -9.62 66.14 19.65
N VAL A 29 -9.36 65.72 20.90
CA VAL A 29 -8.76 64.41 21.18
C VAL A 29 -9.71 63.25 20.86
N LEU A 30 -11.00 63.38 21.20
CA LEU A 30 -12.00 62.33 20.96
C LEU A 30 -12.39 62.20 19.46
N PRO A 31 -12.61 63.29 18.71
CA PRO A 31 -12.70 63.24 17.25
C PRO A 31 -11.46 62.62 16.59
N ALA A 32 -10.25 63.03 16.99
CA ALA A 32 -9.01 62.48 16.44
C ALA A 32 -8.89 60.97 16.70
N MET A 33 -9.20 60.51 17.93
CA MET A 33 -9.19 59.09 18.28
C MET A 33 -10.22 58.29 17.46
N ARG A 34 -11.44 58.82 17.26
CA ARG A 34 -12.47 58.18 16.42
C ARG A 34 -12.02 58.06 14.95
N VAL A 35 -11.44 59.13 14.39
CA VAL A 35 -10.93 59.13 13.00
C VAL A 35 -9.74 58.19 12.84
N HIS A 36 -8.80 58.18 13.80
CA HIS A 36 -7.66 57.26 13.81
C HIS A 36 -8.10 55.79 13.81
N LEU A 37 -8.99 55.40 14.74
CA LEU A 37 -9.53 54.04 14.80
C LEU A 37 -10.31 53.65 13.53
N ALA A 38 -11.04 54.60 12.93
CA ALA A 38 -11.75 54.35 11.68
C ALA A 38 -10.79 54.14 10.50
N LEU A 39 -9.75 54.97 10.36
CA LEU A 39 -8.74 54.84 9.30
C LEU A 39 -7.90 53.56 9.46
N ALA A 40 -7.47 53.24 10.69
CA ALA A 40 -6.75 52.00 10.99
C ALA A 40 -7.61 50.76 10.65
N GLY A 41 -8.89 50.78 11.02
CA GLY A 41 -9.83 49.71 10.67
C GLY A 41 -10.08 49.57 9.16
N ILE A 42 -10.16 50.67 8.42
CA ILE A 42 -10.27 50.66 6.95
C ILE A 42 -8.98 50.11 6.32
N ALA A 43 -7.81 50.53 6.79
CA ALA A 43 -6.53 50.06 6.28
C ALA A 43 -6.36 48.54 6.48
N ALA A 44 -6.69 48.02 7.67
CA ALA A 44 -6.67 46.58 7.94
C ALA A 44 -7.65 45.79 7.05
N PHE A 45 -8.82 46.35 6.73
CA PHE A 45 -9.77 45.75 5.78
C PHE A 45 -9.20 45.69 4.36
N VAL A 46 -8.64 46.81 3.86
CA VAL A 46 -8.04 46.85 2.51
C VAL A 46 -6.86 45.88 2.40
N ALA A 47 -6.02 45.78 3.44
CA ALA A 47 -4.92 44.82 3.49
C ALA A 47 -5.41 43.37 3.43
N ALA A 48 -6.43 43.01 4.23
CA ALA A 48 -7.00 41.67 4.21
C ALA A 48 -7.61 41.32 2.85
N VAL A 49 -8.38 42.22 2.23
CA VAL A 49 -8.95 42.00 0.87
C VAL A 49 -7.83 41.85 -0.16
N GLY A 50 -6.78 42.67 -0.10
CA GLY A 50 -5.62 42.55 -0.99
C GLY A 50 -4.93 41.19 -0.86
N LEU A 51 -4.75 40.70 0.37
CA LEU A 51 -4.18 39.38 0.65
C LEU A 51 -5.12 38.25 0.20
N THR A 52 -6.44 38.38 0.34
CA THR A 52 -7.41 37.41 -0.21
C THR A 52 -7.32 37.32 -1.73
N VAL A 53 -7.21 38.46 -2.42
CA VAL A 53 -7.04 38.49 -3.88
C VAL A 53 -5.68 37.93 -4.29
N TYR A 54 -4.62 38.18 -3.53
CA TYR A 54 -3.28 37.61 -3.77
C TYR A 54 -3.28 36.08 -3.63
N LEU A 55 -3.83 35.55 -2.53
CA LEU A 55 -4.01 34.13 -2.27
C LEU A 55 -4.82 33.46 -3.39
N PHE A 56 -5.92 34.09 -3.82
CA PHE A 56 -6.75 33.57 -4.91
C PHE A 56 -6.00 33.47 -6.26
N ASN A 57 -5.17 34.47 -6.61
CA ASN A 57 -4.49 34.49 -7.91
C ASN A 57 -3.25 33.57 -7.99
N LEU A 58 -2.59 33.27 -6.87
CA LEU A 58 -1.33 32.50 -6.86
C LEU A 58 -1.48 31.06 -6.39
N GLN A 59 -2.33 30.81 -5.40
CA GLN A 59 -2.44 29.49 -4.75
C GLN A 59 -3.74 28.77 -5.13
N LEU A 60 -4.84 29.50 -5.33
CA LEU A 60 -6.16 28.89 -5.62
C LEU A 60 -6.51 28.82 -7.12
N THR A 61 -5.64 29.26 -8.03
CA THR A 61 -5.88 29.11 -9.49
C THR A 61 -5.78 27.66 -9.97
N SER A 62 -5.23 26.76 -9.14
CA SER A 62 -5.28 25.30 -9.34
C SER A 62 -6.61 24.67 -8.91
N LEU A 63 -7.45 25.36 -8.13
CA LEU A 63 -8.73 24.82 -7.70
C LEU A 63 -9.72 24.75 -8.86
N LYS A 64 -9.99 23.53 -9.33
CA LYS A 64 -11.11 23.26 -10.24
C LYS A 64 -12.38 23.17 -9.39
N LEU A 65 -13.30 24.09 -9.63
CA LEU A 65 -14.62 24.08 -9.00
C LEU A 65 -15.65 23.64 -10.06
N ASP A 66 -16.12 22.41 -9.94
CA ASP A 66 -17.14 21.88 -10.83
C ASP A 66 -18.52 22.40 -10.39
N TRP A 67 -19.18 23.10 -11.30
CA TRP A 67 -20.48 23.73 -11.05
C TRP A 67 -21.67 22.77 -11.17
N GLU A 68 -21.48 21.58 -11.74
CA GLU A 68 -22.52 20.56 -11.83
C GLU A 68 -22.55 19.68 -10.56
N THR A 69 -21.39 19.30 -10.03
CA THR A 69 -21.28 18.48 -8.81
C THR A 69 -21.04 19.27 -7.52
N LEU A 70 -20.73 20.57 -7.62
CA LEU A 70 -20.27 21.44 -6.50
C LEU A 70 -18.98 20.94 -5.81
N LYS A 71 -18.20 20.08 -6.49
CA LYS A 71 -16.91 19.58 -5.99
C LYS A 71 -15.78 20.60 -6.21
N VAL A 72 -14.77 20.52 -5.36
CA VAL A 72 -13.56 21.34 -5.39
C VAL A 72 -12.36 20.39 -5.39
N SER A 73 -11.59 20.35 -6.47
CA SER A 73 -10.37 19.51 -6.59
C SER A 73 -9.11 20.35 -6.75
N GLY A 74 -7.94 19.76 -6.44
CA GLY A 74 -6.65 20.45 -6.38
C GLY A 74 -6.35 21.13 -5.04
N THR A 75 -6.87 20.58 -3.93
CA THR A 75 -6.82 21.19 -2.59
C THR A 75 -5.51 21.04 -1.84
N SER A 76 -4.56 20.19 -2.27
CA SER A 76 -3.27 19.96 -1.58
C SER A 76 -2.52 21.27 -1.25
N LYS A 77 -2.46 22.21 -2.20
CA LYS A 77 -1.85 23.55 -2.02
C LYS A 77 -2.49 24.45 -0.95
N VAL A 78 -3.70 24.10 -0.48
CA VAL A 78 -4.36 24.80 0.63
C VAL A 78 -3.74 24.42 1.98
N TYR A 79 -3.18 23.22 2.07
CA TYR A 79 -2.56 22.68 3.29
C TYR A 79 -1.10 23.12 3.47
N GLU A 80 -0.43 23.60 2.41
CA GLU A 80 0.89 24.23 2.49
C GLU A 80 0.95 25.24 3.65
N THR A 81 1.99 25.14 4.47
CA THR A 81 2.15 25.99 5.68
C THR A 81 2.11 27.48 5.32
N GLU A 82 2.62 27.88 4.16
CA GLU A 82 2.56 29.26 3.68
C GLU A 82 1.11 29.72 3.44
N THR A 83 0.28 28.89 2.79
CA THR A 83 -1.15 29.16 2.55
C THR A 83 -1.92 29.27 3.87
N GLN A 84 -1.71 28.35 4.81
CA GLN A 84 -2.35 28.38 6.12
C GLN A 84 -1.98 29.64 6.94
N VAL A 85 -0.71 30.03 6.93
CA VAL A 85 -0.24 31.27 7.59
C VAL A 85 -0.86 32.50 6.93
N LEU A 86 -0.95 32.54 5.60
CA LEU A 86 -1.55 33.63 4.85
C LEU A 86 -3.06 33.79 5.15
N VAL A 87 -3.79 32.68 5.22
CA VAL A 87 -5.18 32.60 5.67
C VAL A 87 -5.34 33.15 7.10
N LEU A 88 -4.49 32.72 8.03
CA LEU A 88 -4.53 33.18 9.42
C LEU A 88 -4.31 34.70 9.51
N VAL A 89 -3.37 35.25 8.74
CA VAL A 89 -3.12 36.70 8.66
C VAL A 89 -4.34 37.47 8.13
N ILE A 90 -5.02 36.96 7.09
CA ILE A 90 -6.27 37.56 6.56
C ILE A 90 -7.35 37.61 7.65
N VAL A 91 -7.56 36.50 8.38
CA VAL A 91 -8.55 36.41 9.48
C VAL A 91 -8.22 37.39 10.61
N VAL A 92 -6.95 37.46 11.03
CA VAL A 92 -6.49 38.37 12.09
C VAL A 92 -6.69 39.84 11.69
N LEU A 93 -6.32 40.22 10.45
CA LEU A 93 -6.53 41.57 9.93
C LEU A 93 -8.03 41.93 9.84
N GLY A 94 -8.89 40.96 9.52
CA GLY A 94 -10.33 41.15 9.48
C GLY A 94 -10.97 41.34 10.84
N PHE A 95 -10.60 40.50 11.81
CA PHE A 95 -11.03 40.67 13.19
C PHE A 95 -10.55 42.01 13.76
N ALA A 96 -9.29 42.39 13.48
CA ALA A 96 -8.73 43.69 13.84
C ALA A 96 -9.54 44.86 13.25
N SER A 97 -9.83 44.81 11.96
CA SER A 97 -10.66 45.80 11.26
C SER A 97 -12.03 45.95 11.93
N LEU A 98 -12.73 44.85 12.18
CA LEU A 98 -14.06 44.85 12.79
C LEU A 98 -14.05 45.40 14.21
N VAL A 99 -13.05 45.05 15.03
CA VAL A 99 -12.88 45.60 16.39
C VAL A 99 -12.57 47.10 16.35
N LEU A 100 -11.67 47.56 15.49
CA LEU A 100 -11.29 48.97 15.36
C LEU A 100 -12.47 49.84 14.89
N LEU A 101 -13.18 49.39 13.85
CA LEU A 101 -14.38 50.07 13.33
C LEU A 101 -15.51 50.11 14.36
N ARG A 102 -15.82 48.99 15.01
CA ARG A 102 -16.86 48.91 16.06
C ARG A 102 -16.49 49.76 17.28
N THR A 103 -15.21 49.82 17.64
CA THR A 103 -14.73 50.68 18.72
C THR A 103 -14.88 52.16 18.36
N SER A 104 -14.53 52.56 17.13
CA SER A 104 -14.67 53.95 16.68
C SER A 104 -16.12 54.49 16.79
N GLN A 105 -17.13 53.62 16.66
CA GLN A 105 -18.55 53.95 16.85
C GLN A 105 -18.96 54.12 18.32
N HIS A 106 -18.18 53.61 19.26
CA HIS A 106 -18.51 53.52 20.68
C HIS A 106 -17.59 54.31 21.60
N VAL A 107 -16.53 54.95 21.09
CA VAL A 107 -15.72 55.91 21.87
C VAL A 107 -16.61 57.04 22.40
N GLY A 108 -16.82 57.07 23.72
CA GLY A 108 -17.69 58.01 24.44
C GLY A 108 -19.09 57.47 24.81
N ALA A 109 -19.49 56.29 24.31
CA ALA A 109 -20.79 55.72 24.63
C ALA A 109 -20.83 55.11 26.05
N ARG A 110 -21.84 55.47 26.85
CA ARG A 110 -21.99 55.09 28.27
C ARG A 110 -22.21 53.59 28.56
N ARG A 111 -22.15 52.70 27.56
CA ARG A 111 -22.46 51.26 27.70
C ARG A 111 -21.24 50.47 28.20
N ARG A 112 -21.49 49.46 29.05
CA ARG A 112 -20.47 48.57 29.64
C ARG A 112 -19.56 47.92 28.58
N THR A 113 -20.12 47.62 27.40
CA THR A 113 -19.40 47.08 26.22
C THR A 113 -18.33 48.02 25.66
N GLY A 114 -18.53 49.34 25.68
CA GLY A 114 -17.58 50.30 25.09
C GLY A 114 -16.22 50.38 25.80
N ARG A 115 -16.18 50.01 27.10
CA ARG A 115 -14.92 49.95 27.87
C ARG A 115 -14.07 48.73 27.48
N TRP A 116 -14.70 47.60 27.21
CA TRP A 116 -14.02 46.37 26.76
C TRP A 116 -13.50 46.49 25.33
N THR A 117 -14.33 46.95 24.39
CA THR A 117 -13.87 47.16 23.00
C THR A 117 -12.77 48.20 22.90
N GLY A 118 -12.84 49.28 23.72
CA GLY A 118 -11.79 50.29 23.80
C GLY A 118 -10.44 49.77 24.32
N ALA A 119 -10.45 48.91 25.34
CA ALA A 119 -9.24 48.27 25.84
C ALA A 119 -8.64 47.29 24.81
N PHE A 120 -9.50 46.49 24.17
CA PHE A 120 -9.06 45.53 23.15
C PHE A 120 -8.47 46.22 21.92
N ALA A 121 -9.11 47.29 21.41
CA ALA A 121 -8.58 48.10 20.31
C ALA A 121 -7.25 48.79 20.64
N ALA A 122 -7.05 49.19 21.91
CA ALA A 122 -5.76 49.74 22.35
C ALA A 122 -4.67 48.67 22.35
N LEU A 123 -4.96 47.46 22.85
CA LEU A 123 -4.04 46.31 22.81
C LEU A 123 -3.65 45.98 21.36
N LEU A 124 -4.63 45.92 20.46
CA LEU A 124 -4.47 45.60 19.04
C LEU A 124 -3.64 46.65 18.26
N LEU A 125 -3.68 47.92 18.67
CA LEU A 125 -2.77 48.93 18.13
C LEU A 125 -1.37 48.84 18.73
N LEU A 126 -1.22 48.41 20.00
CA LEU A 126 0.09 48.25 20.64
C LEU A 126 0.86 47.03 20.13
N THR A 127 0.19 45.99 19.66
CA THR A 127 0.83 44.87 18.93
C THR A 127 1.48 45.31 17.60
N GLY A 128 1.23 46.54 17.14
CA GLY A 128 1.96 47.14 16.03
C GLY A 128 3.46 47.32 16.30
N PHE A 129 3.91 47.45 17.55
CA PHE A 129 5.34 47.52 17.88
C PHE A 129 6.09 46.21 17.57
N PRO A 130 5.72 45.03 18.13
CA PRO A 130 6.37 43.78 17.77
C PRO A 130 6.14 43.39 16.31
N ALA A 131 4.95 43.66 15.74
CA ALA A 131 4.70 43.42 14.32
C ALA A 131 5.63 44.24 13.41
N ALA A 132 5.86 45.52 13.72
CA ALA A 132 6.82 46.35 12.98
C ALA A 132 8.26 45.83 13.07
N TRP A 133 8.65 45.25 14.22
CA TRP A 133 9.97 44.61 14.35
C TRP A 133 10.08 43.39 13.44
N VAL A 134 9.05 42.54 13.37
CA VAL A 134 9.02 41.39 12.44
C VAL A 134 9.07 41.87 10.98
N PHE A 135 8.22 42.83 10.58
CA PHE A 135 8.25 43.40 9.23
C PHE A 135 9.57 44.08 8.85
N TRP A 136 10.36 44.56 9.82
CA TRP A 136 11.67 45.13 9.57
C TRP A 136 12.77 44.08 9.32
N HIS A 137 12.57 42.83 9.76
CA HIS A 137 13.55 41.74 9.66
C HIS A 137 13.07 40.57 8.78
N LEU A 138 11.92 40.70 8.11
CA LEU A 138 11.43 39.74 7.13
C LEU A 138 12.22 39.88 5.83
N ASP A 139 12.95 38.82 5.47
CA ASP A 139 13.56 38.65 4.16
C ASP A 139 12.77 37.60 3.37
N ILE A 140 12.45 37.88 2.10
CA ILE A 140 11.55 37.06 1.28
C ILE A 140 12.12 36.91 -0.13
N SER A 141 12.60 35.71 -0.45
CA SER A 141 13.39 35.41 -1.66
C SER A 141 12.68 35.67 -3.00
N TYR A 142 11.35 35.77 -3.01
CA TYR A 142 10.53 35.93 -4.22
C TYR A 142 10.24 37.37 -4.65
N ILE A 143 10.64 38.39 -3.86
CA ILE A 143 10.42 39.81 -4.21
C ILE A 143 11.78 40.46 -4.49
N PRO A 144 11.97 41.17 -5.62
CA PRO A 144 13.24 41.84 -5.92
C PRO A 144 13.62 42.80 -4.77
N ALA A 145 14.85 42.65 -4.27
CA ALA A 145 15.33 43.25 -3.01
C ALA A 145 15.23 44.80 -2.93
N SER A 146 15.19 45.47 -4.08
CA SER A 146 14.99 46.92 -4.19
C SER A 146 13.54 47.38 -3.94
N ALA A 147 12.56 46.48 -4.01
CA ALA A 147 11.14 46.75 -3.77
C ALA A 147 10.67 46.31 -2.38
N SER A 148 11.11 45.12 -1.91
CA SER A 148 10.71 44.55 -0.60
C SER A 148 11.11 45.47 0.56
N THR A 149 12.36 45.90 0.60
CA THR A 149 12.94 46.74 1.68
C THR A 149 12.19 48.04 1.90
N TRP A 150 11.79 48.75 0.83
CA TRP A 150 11.03 50.00 0.93
C TRP A 150 9.58 49.78 1.35
N VAL A 151 8.91 48.74 0.83
CA VAL A 151 7.51 48.45 1.16
C VAL A 151 7.38 47.98 2.61
N PHE A 152 8.17 47.01 3.05
CA PHE A 152 8.11 46.51 4.42
C PHE A 152 8.60 47.56 5.44
N GLY A 153 9.63 48.35 5.09
CA GLY A 153 10.06 49.49 5.90
C GLY A 153 8.97 50.56 6.06
N ALA A 154 8.20 50.85 5.00
CA ALA A 154 7.06 51.76 5.07
C ALA A 154 5.92 51.21 5.94
N VAL A 155 5.58 49.92 5.80
CA VAL A 155 4.56 49.24 6.62
C VAL A 155 4.97 49.23 8.10
N ALA A 156 6.21 48.87 8.42
CA ALA A 156 6.76 48.92 9.77
C ALA A 156 6.70 50.35 10.36
N GLY A 157 7.06 51.37 9.58
CA GLY A 157 6.96 52.77 9.97
C GLY A 157 5.52 53.21 10.30
N VAL A 158 4.53 52.78 9.50
CA VAL A 158 3.11 53.02 9.76
C VAL A 158 2.65 52.31 11.04
N LEU A 159 3.02 51.05 11.25
CA LEU A 159 2.68 50.29 12.46
C LEU A 159 3.25 50.94 13.73
N VAL A 160 4.51 51.38 13.70
CA VAL A 160 5.14 52.15 14.79
C VAL A 160 4.39 53.45 15.07
N LEU A 161 4.02 54.21 14.03
CA LEU A 161 3.28 55.46 14.17
C LEU A 161 1.89 55.25 14.80
N GLN A 162 1.15 54.23 14.35
CA GLN A 162 -0.16 53.83 14.89
C GLN A 162 -0.06 53.42 16.36
N SER A 163 0.99 52.66 16.72
CA SER A 163 1.27 52.21 18.09
C SER A 163 1.59 53.39 19.01
N TRP A 164 2.43 54.32 18.56
CA TRP A 164 2.73 55.57 19.29
C TRP A 164 1.51 56.46 19.50
N LEU A 165 0.64 56.57 18.49
CA LEU A 165 -0.63 57.28 18.61
C LEU A 165 -1.54 56.62 19.67
N ALA A 166 -1.60 55.29 19.71
CA ALA A 166 -2.33 54.55 20.76
C ALA A 166 -1.77 54.80 22.17
N VAL A 167 -0.44 54.75 22.36
CA VAL A 167 0.21 55.13 23.64
C VAL A 167 -0.14 56.56 24.02
N TRP A 168 -0.08 57.50 23.08
CA TRP A 168 -0.40 58.90 23.32
C TRP A 168 -1.86 59.09 23.75
N TYR A 169 -2.83 58.43 23.10
CA TYR A 169 -4.23 58.45 23.52
C TYR A 169 -4.39 57.85 24.93
N LEU A 170 -3.72 56.74 25.24
CA LEU A 170 -3.77 56.10 26.56
C LEU A 170 -3.27 57.05 27.67
N VAL A 171 -2.10 57.66 27.46
CA VAL A 171 -1.53 58.68 28.36
C VAL A 171 -2.47 59.87 28.52
N ARG A 172 -3.06 60.36 27.42
CA ARG A 172 -4.05 61.45 27.48
C ARG A 172 -5.27 61.09 28.34
N VAL A 173 -5.80 59.87 28.23
CA VAL A 173 -6.95 59.40 29.02
C VAL A 173 -6.57 59.18 30.50
N LEU A 174 -5.41 58.60 30.78
CA LEU A 174 -4.94 58.30 32.15
C LEU A 174 -4.58 59.56 32.95
N PHE A 175 -3.97 60.56 32.31
CA PHE A 175 -3.46 61.75 33.01
C PHE A 175 -4.37 62.98 32.88
N SER A 176 -5.20 63.12 31.83
CA SER A 176 -6.14 64.24 31.73
C SER A 176 -7.48 63.97 32.43
N ARG A 177 -7.78 64.72 33.50
CA ARG A 177 -9.13 64.74 34.11
C ARG A 177 -10.18 65.28 33.13
N GLN A 178 -9.82 66.23 32.27
CA GLN A 178 -10.74 66.82 31.28
C GLN A 178 -11.19 65.81 30.22
N VAL A 179 -10.28 64.97 29.70
CA VAL A 179 -10.61 63.93 28.70
C VAL A 179 -11.51 62.85 29.32
N ARG A 180 -11.27 62.47 30.57
CA ARG A 180 -12.16 61.54 31.31
C ARG A 180 -13.54 62.12 31.58
N GLN A 181 -13.64 63.43 31.84
CA GLN A 181 -14.93 64.11 31.97
C GLN A 181 -15.67 64.18 30.64
N ALA A 182 -15.00 64.51 29.53
CA ALA A 182 -15.59 64.46 28.19
C ALA A 182 -16.14 63.05 27.87
N LEU A 183 -15.34 62.00 28.08
CA LEU A 183 -15.76 60.58 27.95
C LEU A 183 -16.97 60.18 28.81
N SER A 184 -17.30 60.94 29.87
CA SER A 184 -18.43 60.65 30.77
C SER A 184 -19.70 61.46 30.47
N ILE A 185 -19.58 62.54 29.68
CA ILE A 185 -20.63 63.52 29.36
C ILE A 185 -21.06 63.42 27.88
N GLU A 186 -20.12 63.10 26.99
CA GLU A 186 -20.25 63.35 25.57
C GLU A 186 -20.99 62.24 24.79
N ASN A 187 -22.31 62.41 24.69
CA ASN A 187 -23.18 61.58 23.86
C ASN A 187 -23.21 62.10 22.39
N THR A 188 -22.05 62.43 21.80
CA THR A 188 -21.99 63.04 20.46
C THR A 188 -22.37 62.06 19.36
N ALA A 189 -23.33 62.47 18.52
CA ALA A 189 -23.71 61.74 17.32
C ALA A 189 -22.52 61.66 16.35
N THR A 190 -22.13 60.44 15.98
CA THR A 190 -21.19 60.19 14.90
C THR A 190 -21.74 60.74 13.57
N ASN A 191 -20.86 61.32 12.75
CA ASN A 191 -21.23 61.84 11.43
C ASN A 191 -22.00 60.75 10.64
N PRO A 192 -23.22 61.03 10.13
CA PRO A 192 -24.04 60.01 9.46
C PRO A 192 -23.36 59.42 8.22
N ALA A 193 -22.50 60.15 7.51
CA ALA A 193 -21.73 59.63 6.38
C ALA A 193 -20.72 58.58 6.84
N LEU A 194 -19.91 58.88 7.86
CA LEU A 194 -18.96 57.94 8.46
C LEU A 194 -19.67 56.68 8.98
N ARG A 195 -20.83 56.86 9.62
CA ARG A 195 -21.65 55.74 10.14
C ARG A 195 -22.23 54.85 9.03
N ARG A 196 -22.49 55.39 7.82
CA ARG A 196 -22.89 54.58 6.64
C ARG A 196 -21.71 53.76 6.12
N VAL A 197 -20.57 54.40 5.88
CA VAL A 197 -19.34 53.73 5.40
C VAL A 197 -18.94 52.59 6.34
N GLN A 198 -18.92 52.83 7.65
CA GLN A 198 -18.56 51.80 8.62
C GLN A 198 -19.54 50.63 8.69
N ARG A 199 -20.85 50.85 8.47
CA ARG A 199 -21.82 49.74 8.36
C ARG A 199 -21.62 48.94 7.08
N ALA A 200 -21.32 49.61 5.96
CA ALA A 200 -21.03 48.94 4.70
C ALA A 200 -19.79 48.03 4.83
N VAL A 201 -18.69 48.54 5.40
CA VAL A 201 -17.47 47.75 5.64
C VAL A 201 -17.71 46.59 6.61
N ILE A 202 -18.46 46.79 7.70
CA ILE A 202 -18.82 45.68 8.62
C ILE A 202 -19.72 44.65 7.93
N GLY A 203 -20.69 45.07 7.12
CA GLY A 203 -21.56 44.16 6.36
C GLY A 203 -20.80 43.35 5.33
N LEU A 204 -19.86 43.99 4.62
CA LEU A 204 -18.96 43.29 3.70
C LEU A 204 -18.04 42.30 4.44
N TRP A 205 -17.52 42.68 5.62
CA TRP A 205 -16.75 41.77 6.47
C TRP A 205 -17.53 40.53 6.91
N VAL A 206 -18.81 40.69 7.25
CA VAL A 206 -19.67 39.54 7.58
C VAL A 206 -19.84 38.62 6.37
N LEU A 207 -20.01 39.16 5.16
CA LEU A 207 -20.06 38.36 3.93
C LEU A 207 -18.72 37.66 3.64
N VAL A 208 -17.59 38.35 3.81
CA VAL A 208 -16.24 37.76 3.63
C VAL A 208 -15.97 36.68 4.67
N VAL A 209 -16.33 36.85 5.93
CA VAL A 209 -16.14 35.82 6.98
C VAL A 209 -17.11 34.65 6.81
N ILE A 210 -18.34 34.86 6.34
CA ILE A 210 -19.23 33.75 6.00
C ILE A 210 -18.70 32.99 4.79
N GLY A 211 -18.30 33.68 3.72
CA GLY A 211 -17.68 33.06 2.54
C GLY A 211 -16.42 32.28 2.92
N MET A 212 -15.46 32.94 3.56
CA MET A 212 -14.21 32.34 4.02
C MET A 212 -14.43 31.23 5.06
N GLY A 213 -15.48 31.29 5.88
CA GLY A 213 -15.85 30.25 6.84
C GLY A 213 -16.48 29.03 6.18
N VAL A 214 -17.26 29.21 5.10
CA VAL A 214 -17.74 28.11 4.26
C VAL A 214 -16.56 27.50 3.50
N THR A 215 -15.71 28.33 2.89
CA THR A 215 -14.47 27.90 2.23
C THR A 215 -13.56 27.13 3.18
N LEU A 216 -13.31 27.63 4.40
CA LEU A 216 -12.53 26.91 5.43
C LEU A 216 -13.22 25.62 5.89
N GLY A 217 -14.53 25.63 6.10
CA GLY A 217 -15.27 24.40 6.46
C GLY A 217 -15.20 23.31 5.39
N VAL A 218 -15.01 23.70 4.13
CA VAL A 218 -14.74 22.79 2.99
C VAL A 218 -13.24 22.44 2.86
N MET A 219 -12.33 23.23 3.43
CA MET A 219 -10.87 23.12 3.24
C MET A 219 -10.06 22.63 4.46
N THR A 220 -10.62 22.52 5.66
CA THR A 220 -9.85 22.19 6.89
C THR A 220 -10.26 20.85 7.51
N ASP A 221 -10.54 19.83 6.68
CA ASP A 221 -10.82 18.40 6.99
C ASP A 221 -11.83 18.00 8.07
N TRP A 222 -12.38 18.95 8.83
CA TRP A 222 -13.31 18.68 9.94
C TRP A 222 -14.61 17.96 9.52
N LEU A 223 -14.84 17.81 8.21
CA LEU A 223 -16.00 17.13 7.64
C LEU A 223 -15.67 15.90 6.76
N TYR A 224 -14.39 15.58 6.49
CA TYR A 224 -14.04 14.65 5.40
C TYR A 224 -13.52 13.26 5.81
N GLU A 225 -12.95 13.09 7.00
CA GLU A 225 -12.70 11.74 7.55
C GLU A 225 -13.85 11.27 8.42
N LEU A 226 -15.03 11.12 7.79
CA LEU A 226 -15.97 10.13 8.27
C LEU A 226 -15.29 8.75 8.09
N PRO A 227 -15.20 7.92 9.15
CA PRO A 227 -14.63 6.59 9.02
C PRO A 227 -15.51 5.76 8.08
N VAL A 228 -14.89 5.15 7.08
CA VAL A 228 -15.54 4.17 6.22
C VAL A 228 -15.86 2.94 7.08
N PRO A 229 -17.12 2.48 7.16
CA PRO A 229 -17.46 1.27 7.90
C PRO A 229 -16.70 0.06 7.36
N ASP A 230 -16.27 -0.84 8.25
CA ASP A 230 -15.70 -2.12 7.83
C ASP A 230 -16.76 -2.93 7.06
N PRO A 231 -16.43 -3.43 5.85
CA PRO A 231 -17.35 -4.21 5.02
C PRO A 231 -17.52 -5.64 5.54
N GLU A 232 -18.64 -6.29 5.19
CA GLU A 232 -18.79 -7.72 5.44
C GLU A 232 -17.88 -8.56 4.51
N PRO A 233 -17.35 -9.73 4.95
CA PRO A 233 -16.56 -10.62 4.12
C PRO A 233 -17.22 -11.02 2.80
N GLY A 234 -16.65 -10.58 1.68
CA GLY A 234 -17.18 -10.81 0.34
C GLY A 234 -18.32 -9.87 -0.09
N GLU A 235 -18.64 -8.83 0.70
CA GLU A 235 -19.58 -7.77 0.31
C GLU A 235 -19.10 -7.07 -0.97
N LEU A 236 -19.99 -6.83 -1.95
CA LEU A 236 -19.64 -6.11 -3.17
C LEU A 236 -19.67 -4.59 -2.90
N LEU A 237 -18.49 -3.97 -2.85
CA LEU A 237 -18.34 -2.53 -2.57
C LEU A 237 -18.35 -1.70 -3.86
N TYR A 238 -17.74 -2.24 -4.93
CA TYR A 238 -17.70 -1.63 -6.25
C TYR A 238 -17.37 -2.67 -7.34
N ALA A 239 -17.87 -2.46 -8.55
CA ALA A 239 -17.37 -3.14 -9.74
C ALA A 239 -17.64 -2.29 -11.00
N THR A 240 -16.75 -2.37 -11.99
CA THR A 240 -16.96 -1.81 -13.33
C THR A 240 -16.16 -2.59 -14.39
N SER A 241 -16.76 -2.77 -15.57
CA SER A 241 -16.09 -3.17 -16.81
C SER A 241 -15.96 -2.01 -17.81
N PHE A 242 -16.30 -0.78 -17.39
CA PHE A 242 -16.33 0.44 -18.23
C PHE A 242 -17.26 0.39 -19.47
N ASP A 243 -17.90 -0.74 -19.79
CA ASP A 243 -18.83 -0.93 -20.92
C ASP A 243 -19.99 0.08 -20.92
N THR A 244 -20.45 0.46 -19.73
CA THR A 244 -21.57 1.39 -19.53
C THR A 244 -21.28 2.83 -19.95
N ALA A 245 -20.01 3.24 -19.94
CA ALA A 245 -19.57 4.63 -20.14
C ALA A 245 -19.85 5.24 -21.53
N LEU A 246 -20.09 4.41 -22.55
CA LEU A 246 -20.37 4.88 -23.92
C LEU A 246 -21.82 4.61 -24.37
N SER A 247 -22.65 4.06 -23.48
CA SER A 247 -23.98 3.51 -23.81
C SER A 247 -25.11 4.56 -23.93
N GLY A 248 -24.84 5.85 -23.71
CA GLY A 248 -25.83 6.93 -23.81
C GLY A 248 -26.86 6.98 -22.67
N GLY A 249 -26.70 6.14 -21.64
CA GLY A 249 -27.40 6.24 -20.36
C GLY A 249 -26.84 7.36 -19.48
N ARG A 250 -27.29 7.42 -18.21
CA ARG A 250 -26.64 8.27 -17.20
C ARG A 250 -25.26 7.68 -16.91
N ASP A 251 -24.23 8.40 -17.34
CA ASP A 251 -22.85 7.95 -17.50
C ASP A 251 -22.12 7.84 -16.15
N THR A 252 -22.42 6.79 -15.37
CA THR A 252 -21.94 6.66 -13.99
C THR A 252 -20.43 6.49 -13.89
N ASP A 253 -19.80 5.78 -14.81
CA ASP A 253 -18.35 5.56 -14.77
C ASP A 253 -17.58 6.87 -14.99
N ARG A 254 -17.96 7.70 -15.97
CA ARG A 254 -17.35 9.02 -16.20
C ARG A 254 -17.68 10.07 -15.13
N LEU A 255 -18.65 9.79 -14.26
CA LEU A 255 -18.99 10.63 -13.11
C LEU A 255 -18.26 10.21 -11.82
N GLU A 256 -17.70 8.99 -11.79
CA GLU A 256 -16.97 8.43 -10.65
C GLU A 256 -15.46 8.29 -10.90
N TRP A 257 -15.00 8.26 -12.16
CA TRP A 257 -13.57 8.22 -12.52
C TRP A 257 -13.07 9.55 -13.08
N ASP A 258 -11.90 9.99 -12.61
CA ASP A 258 -11.20 11.15 -13.18
C ASP A 258 -10.69 10.87 -14.60
N THR A 259 -11.25 11.55 -15.61
CA THR A 259 -10.78 11.51 -17.01
C THR A 259 -10.21 12.85 -17.45
N TYR A 260 -9.15 12.83 -18.26
CA TYR A 260 -8.44 14.02 -18.75
C TYR A 260 -7.74 13.75 -20.09
N GLU A 261 -7.58 14.80 -20.90
CA GLU A 261 -6.95 14.77 -22.22
C GLU A 261 -5.64 15.57 -22.23
N GLY A 262 -4.61 15.11 -22.96
CA GLY A 262 -3.32 15.79 -23.01
C GLY A 262 -2.18 14.94 -23.58
N SER A 263 -0.94 15.28 -23.20
CA SER A 263 0.22 14.38 -23.40
C SER A 263 0.08 13.16 -22.49
N ASP A 264 -0.27 13.41 -21.24
CA ASP A 264 -0.84 12.45 -20.29
C ASP A 264 -2.36 12.46 -20.45
N GLU A 265 -2.98 11.29 -20.38
CA GLU A 265 -4.39 11.11 -20.73
C GLU A 265 -5.00 9.93 -19.98
N ALA A 266 -6.23 10.09 -19.50
CA ALA A 266 -7.05 9.00 -18.97
C ALA A 266 -8.44 9.08 -19.61
N ARG A 267 -8.81 8.06 -20.39
CA ARG A 267 -10.05 8.04 -21.18
C ARG A 267 -10.68 6.66 -21.15
N ILE A 268 -12.01 6.61 -21.10
CA ILE A 268 -12.75 5.37 -21.36
C ILE A 268 -13.02 5.27 -22.86
N GLU A 269 -12.60 4.18 -23.47
CA GLU A 269 -12.73 3.95 -24.91
C GLU A 269 -13.09 2.51 -25.25
N SER A 270 -13.64 2.30 -26.45
CA SER A 270 -13.93 0.98 -26.98
C SER A 270 -12.65 0.25 -27.38
N LYS A 271 -12.47 -0.96 -26.86
CA LYS A 271 -11.40 -1.89 -27.24
C LYS A 271 -11.41 -2.10 -28.75
N SER A 272 -10.40 -1.60 -29.45
CA SER A 272 -10.37 -1.72 -30.91
C SER A 272 -10.15 -3.18 -31.29
N LEU A 273 -11.21 -3.84 -31.76
CA LEU A 273 -11.17 -5.19 -32.30
C LEU A 273 -10.45 -5.16 -33.66
N THR A 274 -9.12 -5.13 -33.62
CA THR A 274 -8.26 -5.54 -34.72
C THR A 274 -8.45 -7.03 -34.93
N LEU A 275 -9.52 -7.38 -35.65
CA LEU A 275 -9.66 -8.68 -36.30
C LEU A 275 -8.39 -8.91 -37.13
N ALA A 276 -7.50 -9.75 -36.61
CA ALA A 276 -6.36 -10.27 -37.36
C ALA A 276 -6.92 -10.86 -38.65
N SER A 277 -6.49 -10.31 -39.78
CA SER A 277 -7.06 -10.64 -41.09
C SER A 277 -6.51 -11.95 -41.65
N ASP A 278 -6.56 -13.00 -40.84
CA ASP A 278 -6.31 -14.39 -41.24
C ASP A 278 -7.62 -15.02 -41.72
N ILE A 279 -8.15 -14.48 -42.82
CA ILE A 279 -9.02 -15.24 -43.71
C ILE A 279 -8.11 -15.72 -44.86
N PRO A 280 -7.71 -17.02 -44.88
CA PRO A 280 -7.01 -17.58 -46.03
C PRO A 280 -7.85 -17.39 -47.28
N SER A 281 -7.29 -16.73 -48.29
CA SER A 281 -7.98 -16.44 -49.55
C SER A 281 -7.99 -17.65 -50.49
N ASP A 282 -8.61 -18.75 -50.04
CA ASP A 282 -8.87 -19.94 -50.85
C ASP A 282 -10.33 -19.98 -51.33
N PRO A 283 -10.60 -19.88 -52.64
CA PRO A 283 -11.95 -19.91 -53.18
C PRO A 283 -12.47 -21.35 -53.29
N VAL A 284 -12.96 -21.93 -52.19
CA VAL A 284 -13.68 -23.20 -52.24
C VAL A 284 -15.11 -22.97 -52.74
N THR A 285 -15.37 -23.44 -53.95
CA THR A 285 -16.68 -23.40 -54.61
C THR A 285 -17.71 -24.21 -53.81
N ALA A 286 -18.67 -23.54 -53.18
CA ALA A 286 -19.82 -24.22 -52.58
C ALA A 286 -20.82 -24.67 -53.66
N PRO A 287 -21.33 -25.92 -53.61
CA PRO A 287 -22.54 -26.30 -54.33
C PRO A 287 -23.80 -25.90 -53.53
N ASP A 288 -24.85 -25.50 -54.23
CA ASP A 288 -26.18 -25.26 -53.67
C ASP A 288 -26.72 -26.44 -52.84
N THR A 289 -27.35 -26.16 -51.71
CA THR A 289 -28.78 -26.46 -51.51
C THR A 289 -29.33 -25.85 -50.23
N ALA A 290 -30.41 -25.08 -50.36
CA ALA A 290 -31.15 -24.52 -49.24
C ALA A 290 -32.29 -25.45 -48.78
N ILE A 291 -32.52 -25.51 -47.46
CA ILE A 291 -33.87 -25.70 -46.91
C ILE A 291 -34.07 -24.63 -45.83
N VAL A 292 -34.91 -23.64 -46.14
CA VAL A 292 -35.40 -22.65 -45.19
C VAL A 292 -36.72 -23.17 -44.60
N SER A 293 -36.85 -23.15 -43.28
CA SER A 293 -38.13 -23.32 -42.59
C SER A 293 -38.61 -21.95 -42.08
N PRO A 294 -39.75 -21.41 -42.54
CA PRO A 294 -40.21 -20.09 -42.14
C PRO A 294 -41.26 -20.19 -41.03
N ASP A 295 -40.85 -20.07 -39.75
CA ASP A 295 -41.74 -19.60 -38.67
C ASP A 295 -40.94 -19.24 -37.40
N ALA A 296 -40.43 -18.00 -37.36
CA ALA A 296 -40.09 -17.30 -36.13
C ALA A 296 -40.22 -15.79 -36.40
N GLN A 297 -41.20 -15.13 -35.77
CA GLN A 297 -41.44 -13.71 -35.99
C GLN A 297 -40.31 -12.86 -35.40
N THR A 298 -39.88 -11.86 -36.18
CA THR A 298 -38.84 -10.91 -35.84
C THR A 298 -39.25 -9.96 -34.71
N THR A 299 -38.89 -10.31 -33.47
CA THR A 299 -38.63 -9.29 -32.44
C THR A 299 -37.25 -8.68 -32.70
N THR A 300 -37.22 -7.58 -33.45
CA THR A 300 -36.01 -6.78 -33.65
C THR A 300 -35.66 -6.04 -32.36
N VAL A 301 -35.05 -6.73 -31.41
CA VAL A 301 -34.11 -6.08 -30.48
C VAL A 301 -32.90 -5.68 -31.34
N PRO A 302 -32.44 -4.41 -31.31
CA PRO A 302 -31.17 -4.07 -31.92
C PRO A 302 -30.10 -4.86 -31.18
N ASN A 303 -29.47 -5.82 -31.85
CA ASN A 303 -28.32 -6.53 -31.34
C ASN A 303 -27.14 -5.56 -31.38
N PHE A 304 -27.10 -4.63 -30.41
CA PHE A 304 -25.89 -3.88 -30.12
C PHE A 304 -24.83 -4.93 -29.75
N PRO A 305 -23.71 -5.05 -30.48
CA PRO A 305 -22.59 -5.83 -29.97
C PRO A 305 -22.23 -5.24 -28.61
N ALA A 306 -21.93 -6.10 -27.63
CA ALA A 306 -21.30 -5.63 -26.40
C ALA A 306 -20.00 -4.93 -26.81
N VAL A 307 -19.95 -3.61 -26.61
CA VAL A 307 -18.75 -2.82 -26.86
C VAL A 307 -17.91 -2.96 -25.61
N ASP A 308 -17.03 -3.95 -25.66
CA ASP A 308 -15.97 -4.22 -24.68
C ASP A 308 -15.13 -2.93 -24.57
N ASN A 309 -15.28 -2.21 -23.46
CA ASN A 309 -14.57 -0.95 -23.20
C ASN A 309 -13.43 -1.17 -22.20
N TRP A 310 -12.53 -0.20 -22.12
CA TRP A 310 -11.53 -0.15 -21.06
C TRP A 310 -11.26 1.28 -20.62
N LEU A 311 -10.69 1.44 -19.42
CA LEU A 311 -10.04 2.68 -19.02
C LEU A 311 -8.59 2.66 -19.56
N ALA A 312 -8.35 3.39 -20.64
CA ALA A 312 -7.01 3.60 -21.17
C ALA A 312 -6.33 4.77 -20.45
N ILE A 313 -5.15 4.51 -19.88
CA ILE A 313 -4.31 5.51 -19.22
C ILE A 313 -2.97 5.54 -19.91
N LYS A 314 -2.62 6.73 -20.41
CA LYS A 314 -1.44 7.01 -21.20
C LYS A 314 -0.56 8.03 -20.48
N TYR A 315 0.71 7.67 -20.35
CA TYR A 315 1.78 8.54 -19.91
C TYR A 315 2.53 9.09 -21.12
N GLY A 316 2.76 10.40 -21.16
CA GLY A 316 3.42 11.08 -22.27
C GLY A 316 4.06 12.44 -21.96
N SER A 317 4.13 12.86 -20.70
CA SER A 317 4.81 14.10 -20.27
C SER A 317 6.33 14.09 -20.44
N GLY A 318 6.98 12.93 -20.40
CA GLY A 318 8.41 12.79 -20.74
C GLY A 318 9.39 12.88 -19.56
N LEU A 319 8.90 12.79 -18.33
CA LEU A 319 9.66 12.88 -17.09
C LEU A 319 10.02 11.46 -16.57
N SER A 320 11.23 11.30 -16.06
CA SER A 320 11.71 10.02 -15.53
C SER A 320 11.08 9.68 -14.18
N GLU A 321 10.79 8.41 -13.94
CA GLU A 321 10.23 7.86 -12.69
C GLU A 321 8.83 8.36 -12.32
N GLU A 322 8.11 8.98 -13.26
CA GLU A 322 6.73 9.43 -13.05
C GLU A 322 5.68 8.42 -13.53
N VAL A 323 4.52 8.50 -12.86
CA VAL A 323 3.28 7.81 -13.21
C VAL A 323 2.13 8.81 -13.22
N VAL A 324 1.14 8.56 -14.08
CA VAL A 324 -0.13 9.28 -14.08
C VAL A 324 -1.27 8.31 -13.83
N TRP A 325 -2.34 8.78 -13.19
CA TRP A 325 -3.41 7.92 -12.71
C TRP A 325 -4.80 8.51 -12.93
N SER A 326 -5.79 7.63 -12.91
CA SER A 326 -7.22 7.95 -12.88
C SER A 326 -7.77 7.45 -11.55
N THR A 327 -8.43 8.34 -10.81
CA THR A 327 -8.91 8.08 -9.43
C THR A 327 -10.39 7.72 -9.44
N LEU A 328 -10.77 6.72 -8.64
CA LEU A 328 -12.16 6.44 -8.30
C LEU A 328 -12.61 7.33 -7.13
N ASP A 329 -13.70 8.08 -7.31
CA ASP A 329 -14.28 8.95 -6.28
C ASP A 329 -15.09 8.17 -5.21
N ARG A 330 -14.44 7.18 -4.60
CA ARG A 330 -14.93 6.38 -3.48
C ARG A 330 -13.79 6.09 -2.52
N ARG A 331 -14.04 6.18 -1.21
CA ARG A 331 -13.07 5.84 -0.16
C ARG A 331 -13.34 4.44 0.40
N PHE A 332 -12.27 3.70 0.68
CA PHE A 332 -12.32 2.34 1.18
C PHE A 332 -11.48 2.17 2.46
N GLY A 333 -12.07 1.48 3.44
CA GLY A 333 -11.38 0.90 4.59
C GLY A 333 -10.72 -0.41 4.15
N ALA A 334 -11.15 -1.55 4.71
CA ALA A 334 -10.72 -2.85 4.22
C ALA A 334 -11.24 -3.13 2.78
N PHE A 335 -10.45 -3.85 1.96
CA PHE A 335 -10.80 -4.22 0.58
C PHE A 335 -10.09 -5.51 0.09
N ASP A 336 -10.73 -6.26 -0.82
CA ASP A 336 -10.13 -7.19 -1.78
C ASP A 336 -10.39 -6.62 -3.18
N LEU A 337 -9.39 -5.97 -3.75
CA LEU A 337 -9.43 -5.39 -5.09
C LEU A 337 -8.85 -6.37 -6.11
N ARG A 338 -9.50 -6.48 -7.27
CA ARG A 338 -9.01 -7.19 -8.46
C ARG A 338 -9.22 -6.33 -9.70
N VAL A 339 -8.23 -6.24 -10.58
CA VAL A 339 -8.33 -5.53 -11.87
C VAL A 339 -7.50 -6.23 -12.93
N THR A 340 -8.03 -6.35 -14.14
CA THR A 340 -7.26 -6.80 -15.31
C THR A 340 -6.56 -5.60 -15.93
N VAL A 341 -5.25 -5.71 -16.18
CA VAL A 341 -4.45 -4.70 -16.87
C VAL A 341 -3.75 -5.30 -18.10
N ARG A 342 -3.63 -4.51 -19.17
CA ARG A 342 -2.86 -4.86 -20.37
C ARG A 342 -2.05 -3.65 -20.83
N GLN A 343 -0.77 -3.83 -21.11
CA GLN A 343 0.02 -2.82 -21.83
C GLN A 343 -0.41 -2.77 -23.31
N ILE A 344 -0.70 -1.56 -23.81
CA ILE A 344 -1.18 -1.29 -25.17
C ILE A 344 -0.04 -0.80 -26.07
N SER A 345 0.83 0.05 -25.53
CA SER A 345 2.02 0.53 -26.24
C SER A 345 3.10 1.01 -25.27
N GLY A 346 4.31 1.26 -25.77
CA GLY A 346 5.47 1.71 -24.98
C GLY A 346 6.57 0.64 -24.87
N PRO A 347 7.67 0.94 -24.17
CA PRO A 347 8.71 -0.05 -23.89
C PRO A 347 8.21 -1.08 -22.86
N LEU A 348 8.75 -2.31 -22.92
CA LEU A 348 8.47 -3.33 -21.91
C LEU A 348 9.38 -3.12 -20.69
N GLU A 349 10.67 -3.00 -20.95
CA GLU A 349 11.68 -2.46 -20.03
C GLU A 349 11.24 -1.07 -19.51
N ASP A 350 11.59 -0.74 -18.27
CA ASP A 350 11.29 0.54 -17.60
C ASP A 350 9.80 0.91 -17.47
N SER A 351 8.85 0.04 -17.84
CA SER A 351 7.40 0.32 -17.72
C SER A 351 6.88 0.16 -16.30
N GLN A 352 5.84 0.92 -15.94
CA GLN A 352 5.17 0.83 -14.65
C GLN A 352 3.67 0.95 -14.83
N TYR A 353 2.90 -0.04 -14.40
CA TYR A 353 1.44 0.07 -14.33
C TYR A 353 0.86 -0.78 -13.20
N GLY A 354 -0.25 -0.32 -12.62
CA GLY A 354 -0.88 -1.02 -11.49
C GLY A 354 -1.89 -0.18 -10.71
N VAL A 355 -1.92 -0.40 -9.40
CA VAL A 355 -2.97 0.07 -8.50
C VAL A 355 -2.38 0.93 -7.39
N ILE A 356 -2.92 2.14 -7.27
CA ILE A 356 -2.72 3.02 -6.11
C ILE A 356 -3.86 2.77 -5.12
N PHE A 357 -3.52 2.60 -3.85
CA PHE A 357 -4.47 2.30 -2.78
C PHE A 357 -4.18 3.09 -1.50
N ARG A 358 -5.22 3.28 -0.67
CA ARG A 358 -5.24 4.25 0.43
C ARG A 358 -4.89 5.69 0.00
N TYR A 359 -5.20 6.06 -1.25
CA TYR A 359 -4.90 7.38 -1.78
C TYR A 359 -5.64 8.47 -1.01
N ARG A 360 -4.89 9.38 -0.37
CA ARG A 360 -5.45 10.56 0.29
C ARG A 360 -5.28 11.80 -0.59
N ASP A 361 -4.09 11.96 -1.14
CA ASP A 361 -3.64 13.06 -2.00
C ASP A 361 -2.35 12.64 -2.73
N ASP A 362 -1.79 13.55 -3.52
CA ASP A 362 -0.54 13.39 -4.29
C ASP A 362 0.72 13.24 -3.42
N GLU A 363 0.61 13.45 -2.10
CA GLU A 363 1.71 13.32 -1.13
C GLU A 363 1.57 12.07 -0.23
N ASN A 364 0.43 11.34 -0.28
CA ASN A 364 0.09 10.28 0.69
C ASN A 364 -0.70 9.10 0.05
N PHE A 365 0.01 8.03 -0.33
CA PHE A 365 -0.57 6.80 -0.90
C PHE A 365 0.40 5.60 -0.88
N TYR A 366 -0.11 4.39 -1.12
CA TYR A 366 0.71 3.24 -1.55
C TYR A 366 0.43 2.93 -3.03
N MET A 367 1.42 2.38 -3.74
CA MET A 367 1.23 1.87 -5.10
C MET A 367 1.90 0.51 -5.28
N PHE A 368 1.11 -0.48 -5.73
CA PHE A 368 1.61 -1.76 -6.22
C PHE A 368 1.61 -1.73 -7.74
N ARG A 369 2.75 -2.06 -8.34
CA ARG A 369 3.00 -1.88 -9.78
C ARG A 369 3.79 -3.04 -10.35
N ILE A 370 3.47 -3.38 -11.61
CA ILE A 370 4.17 -4.37 -12.43
C ILE A 370 4.75 -3.69 -13.68
N SER A 371 5.63 -4.40 -14.38
CA SER A 371 6.20 -3.99 -15.67
C SER A 371 5.88 -5.01 -16.78
N GLY A 372 6.01 -4.56 -18.02
CA GLY A 372 5.84 -5.34 -19.25
C GLY A 372 6.95 -6.35 -19.53
N ASP A 373 8.07 -6.28 -18.82
CA ASP A 373 9.14 -7.29 -18.78
C ASP A 373 9.00 -8.29 -17.61
N ALA A 374 7.88 -8.26 -16.88
CA ALA A 374 7.46 -9.20 -15.83
C ALA A 374 8.11 -9.06 -14.44
N ASP A 375 8.53 -7.84 -14.09
CA ASP A 375 8.92 -7.46 -12.73
C ASP A 375 7.74 -6.82 -11.97
N TYR A 376 7.89 -6.69 -10.64
CA TYR A 376 6.96 -5.96 -9.78
C TYR A 376 7.67 -5.22 -8.65
N SER A 377 7.02 -4.20 -8.09
CA SER A 377 7.47 -3.49 -6.90
C SER A 377 6.31 -2.92 -6.08
N LEU A 378 6.61 -2.57 -4.83
CA LEU A 378 5.70 -1.89 -3.91
C LEU A 378 6.36 -0.60 -3.43
N ILE A 379 5.65 0.52 -3.52
CA ILE A 379 6.09 1.82 -3.01
C ILE A 379 5.07 2.43 -2.06
N LYS A 380 5.56 3.35 -1.23
CA LYS A 380 4.78 4.27 -0.40
C LYS A 380 5.23 5.70 -0.72
N VAL A 381 4.29 6.63 -0.80
CA VAL A 381 4.56 8.06 -0.74
C VAL A 381 3.89 8.59 0.53
N LYS A 382 4.63 9.33 1.35
CA LYS A 382 4.12 9.90 2.61
C LYS A 382 4.74 11.27 2.84
N ASP A 383 3.91 12.28 3.12
CA ASP A 383 4.34 13.67 3.24
C ASP A 383 5.22 14.11 2.03
N GLY A 384 4.90 13.58 0.83
CA GLY A 384 5.66 13.80 -0.41
C GLY A 384 6.99 13.03 -0.52
N VAL A 385 7.35 12.22 0.49
CA VAL A 385 8.57 11.40 0.51
C VAL A 385 8.29 10.04 -0.11
N PHE A 386 8.99 9.72 -1.20
CA PHE A 386 8.99 8.42 -1.84
C PHE A 386 9.80 7.39 -1.03
N GLU A 387 9.18 6.25 -0.72
CA GLU A 387 9.78 5.07 -0.11
C GLU A 387 9.57 3.85 -1.01
N GLU A 388 10.67 3.22 -1.44
CA GLU A 388 10.64 1.92 -2.10
C GLU A 388 10.53 0.81 -1.03
N VAL A 389 9.31 0.34 -0.79
CA VAL A 389 8.97 -0.62 0.28
C VAL A 389 9.48 -2.02 -0.07
N SER A 390 9.29 -2.43 -1.33
CA SER A 390 9.93 -3.60 -1.93
C SER A 390 10.36 -3.24 -3.35
N PRO A 391 11.67 -3.28 -3.67
CA PRO A 391 12.19 -2.86 -4.97
C PRO A 391 11.80 -3.83 -6.09
N TRP A 392 11.99 -3.35 -7.32
CA TRP A 392 11.82 -4.11 -8.56
C TRP A 392 12.58 -5.44 -8.54
N THR A 393 11.97 -6.47 -9.14
CA THR A 393 12.46 -7.83 -8.98
C THR A 393 12.04 -8.80 -10.10
N TRP A 394 13.03 -9.50 -10.65
CA TRP A 394 12.93 -10.48 -11.74
C TRP A 394 12.57 -11.90 -11.29
N ILE A 395 11.82 -11.98 -10.19
CA ILE A 395 11.49 -13.21 -9.46
C ILE A 395 10.18 -13.82 -9.97
N ALA A 396 9.34 -13.04 -10.65
CA ALA A 396 8.00 -13.45 -11.09
C ALA A 396 7.82 -13.65 -12.63
N PRO A 397 8.82 -14.02 -13.45
CA PRO A 397 8.65 -14.09 -14.91
C PRO A 397 7.68 -15.19 -15.37
N ASP A 398 7.44 -16.21 -14.55
CA ASP A 398 6.45 -17.26 -14.81
C ASP A 398 5.04 -16.91 -14.28
N VAL A 399 4.94 -15.91 -13.40
CA VAL A 399 3.68 -15.44 -12.78
C VAL A 399 3.11 -14.24 -13.53
N ILE A 400 3.94 -13.26 -13.86
CA ILE A 400 3.56 -12.04 -14.58
C ILE A 400 3.83 -12.27 -16.08
N ARG A 401 2.81 -12.08 -16.91
CA ARG A 401 2.90 -12.29 -18.36
C ARG A 401 3.50 -11.05 -19.01
N SER A 402 4.67 -11.18 -19.63
CA SER A 402 5.33 -10.10 -20.36
C SER A 402 4.57 -9.66 -21.62
N GLY A 403 4.85 -8.45 -22.10
CA GLY A 403 4.33 -7.92 -23.36
C GLY A 403 2.88 -7.43 -23.29
N GLU A 404 2.16 -7.53 -24.42
CA GLU A 404 0.75 -7.14 -24.52
C GLU A 404 -0.24 -8.16 -23.92
N LEU A 405 0.23 -9.08 -23.07
CA LEU A 405 -0.64 -10.07 -22.42
C LEU A 405 -1.34 -9.42 -21.22
N SER A 406 -2.63 -9.74 -21.05
CA SER A 406 -3.39 -9.28 -19.88
C SER A 406 -2.91 -9.97 -18.60
N ASN A 407 -2.79 -9.19 -17.53
CA ASN A 407 -2.45 -9.63 -16.18
C ASN A 407 -3.56 -9.23 -15.20
N ASP A 408 -3.95 -10.12 -14.30
CA ASP A 408 -4.91 -9.81 -13.25
C ASP A 408 -4.17 -9.41 -11.96
N ILE A 409 -4.17 -8.13 -11.62
CA ILE A 409 -3.62 -7.61 -10.36
C ILE A 409 -4.67 -7.76 -9.28
N ARG A 410 -4.27 -8.28 -8.11
CA ARG A 410 -5.10 -8.31 -6.91
C ARG A 410 -4.35 -7.75 -5.70
N VAL A 411 -5.01 -6.86 -4.98
CA VAL A 411 -4.51 -6.27 -3.73
C VAL A 411 -5.55 -6.47 -2.63
N VAL A 412 -5.15 -7.12 -1.54
CA VAL A 412 -6.00 -7.30 -0.35
C VAL A 412 -5.43 -6.44 0.77
N GLY A 413 -6.25 -5.54 1.33
CA GLY A 413 -5.90 -4.69 2.46
C GLY A 413 -6.94 -4.81 3.57
N ALA A 414 -6.50 -5.11 4.80
CA ALA A 414 -7.38 -5.11 5.97
C ALA A 414 -6.63 -4.60 7.20
N GLY A 415 -7.19 -3.59 7.86
CA GLY A 415 -6.47 -2.85 8.90
C GLY A 415 -5.15 -2.29 8.36
N ASN A 416 -4.06 -2.66 9.01
CA ASN A 416 -2.69 -2.26 8.68
C ASN A 416 -1.93 -3.29 7.83
N GLN A 417 -2.57 -4.36 7.34
CA GLN A 417 -1.89 -5.43 6.60
C GLN A 417 -2.31 -5.43 5.12
N PHE A 418 -1.35 -5.69 4.22
CA PHE A 418 -1.52 -5.70 2.78
C PHE A 418 -0.89 -6.92 2.12
N ARG A 419 -1.53 -7.45 1.06
CA ARG A 419 -1.07 -8.62 0.30
C ARG A 419 -1.34 -8.46 -1.19
N PHE A 420 -0.45 -9.04 -1.99
CA PHE A 420 -0.37 -8.79 -3.43
C PHE A 420 -0.36 -10.12 -4.19
N PHE A 421 -1.10 -10.18 -5.29
CA PHE A 421 -1.16 -11.34 -6.17
C PHE A 421 -1.21 -10.86 -7.62
N VAL A 422 -0.63 -11.63 -8.54
CA VAL A 422 -0.80 -11.44 -9.98
C VAL A 422 -1.18 -12.77 -10.62
N ASN A 423 -2.18 -12.74 -11.51
CA ASN A 423 -2.73 -13.93 -12.20
C ASN A 423 -3.20 -15.06 -11.26
N GLY A 424 -3.50 -14.74 -9.99
CA GLY A 424 -3.94 -15.67 -8.96
C GLY A 424 -2.84 -16.10 -7.98
N GLU A 425 -1.57 -15.97 -8.36
CA GLU A 425 -0.42 -16.39 -7.55
C GLU A 425 0.00 -15.31 -6.54
N PRO A 426 0.32 -15.67 -5.28
CA PRO A 426 0.76 -14.73 -4.26
C PRO A 426 2.21 -14.27 -4.51
N LEU A 427 2.49 -12.99 -4.27
CA LEU A 427 3.83 -12.42 -4.41
C LEU A 427 4.50 -12.17 -3.05
N VAL A 428 5.79 -12.51 -2.98
CA VAL A 428 6.67 -12.16 -1.85
C VAL A 428 7.13 -10.71 -1.96
N LEU A 429 7.54 -10.13 -0.84
CA LEU A 429 8.13 -8.79 -0.76
C LEU A 429 9.47 -8.87 -0.05
N CYS A 430 10.44 -8.12 -0.53
CA CYS A 430 11.70 -7.89 0.16
C CYS A 430 11.59 -6.56 0.89
N LEU A 431 11.43 -6.60 2.21
CA LEU A 431 11.28 -5.39 3.02
C LEU A 431 12.64 -4.89 3.52
N ARG A 432 12.69 -3.60 3.88
CA ARG A 432 13.82 -3.05 4.62
C ARG A 432 13.95 -3.77 5.96
N GLY A 433 15.13 -4.30 6.23
CA GLY A 433 15.48 -4.87 7.53
C GLY A 433 15.74 -3.77 8.56
N GLU A 434 16.20 -4.15 9.75
CA GLU A 434 16.45 -3.19 10.84
C GLU A 434 17.49 -2.10 10.52
N ASN A 435 18.35 -2.29 9.51
CA ASN A 435 19.52 -1.41 9.26
C ASN A 435 19.88 -1.13 7.78
N LEU A 436 19.05 -1.51 6.79
CA LEU A 436 19.37 -1.37 5.35
C LEU A 436 18.13 -1.07 4.49
N ASN A 437 18.32 -0.37 3.37
CA ASN A 437 17.31 -0.25 2.31
C ASN A 437 16.96 -1.64 1.75
N ALA A 438 15.69 -1.92 1.49
CA ALA A 438 15.23 -3.17 0.89
C ALA A 438 16.05 -3.54 -0.35
N GLN A 439 16.54 -4.78 -0.44
CA GLN A 439 17.37 -5.22 -1.57
C GLN A 439 17.24 -6.73 -1.84
N TRP A 440 16.78 -7.08 -3.04
CA TRP A 440 16.84 -8.44 -3.58
C TRP A 440 18.27 -8.84 -3.94
N SER A 441 18.59 -10.12 -3.83
CA SER A 441 19.85 -10.69 -4.29
C SER A 441 19.93 -10.62 -5.82
N PRO A 442 20.98 -9.98 -6.39
CA PRO A 442 21.18 -9.92 -7.84
C PRO A 442 21.71 -11.25 -8.43
N ILE A 443 21.79 -12.32 -7.62
CA ILE A 443 22.30 -13.63 -8.02
C ILE A 443 21.26 -14.73 -7.74
N GLN A 444 20.53 -14.66 -6.62
CA GLN A 444 19.53 -15.64 -6.20
C GLN A 444 18.12 -15.04 -6.29
N ARG A 445 17.29 -15.54 -7.22
CA ARG A 445 15.96 -14.99 -7.55
C ARG A 445 14.84 -15.34 -6.54
N ASP A 446 15.17 -15.55 -5.29
CA ASP A 446 14.22 -15.84 -4.21
C ASP A 446 14.68 -15.24 -2.87
N THR A 447 15.88 -14.64 -2.85
CA THR A 447 16.59 -14.26 -1.64
C THR A 447 16.58 -12.74 -1.48
N CYS A 448 15.96 -12.25 -0.41
CA CYS A 448 16.08 -10.87 0.04
C CYS A 448 17.30 -10.75 0.96
N TRP A 449 18.18 -9.77 0.74
CA TRP A 449 19.39 -9.60 1.55
C TRP A 449 19.17 -8.85 2.85
N THR A 450 18.03 -8.18 3.01
CA THR A 450 17.75 -7.31 4.16
C THR A 450 16.84 -7.90 5.21
N ALA A 451 15.96 -8.82 4.83
CA ALA A 451 15.01 -9.50 5.71
C ALA A 451 14.59 -10.82 5.04
N ASP A 452 13.92 -11.70 5.79
CA ASP A 452 13.23 -12.85 5.19
C ASP A 452 12.10 -12.35 4.26
N PRO A 453 11.98 -12.85 3.01
CA PRO A 453 10.87 -12.49 2.13
C PRO A 453 9.50 -12.77 2.76
N THR A 454 8.54 -11.86 2.59
CA THR A 454 7.21 -11.95 3.23
C THR A 454 6.05 -11.75 2.24
N TYR A 455 4.99 -12.55 2.38
CA TYR A 455 3.73 -12.39 1.64
C TYR A 455 2.75 -11.38 2.28
N VAL A 456 3.19 -10.67 3.33
CA VAL A 456 2.41 -9.67 4.06
C VAL A 456 3.29 -8.46 4.34
N TYR A 457 2.81 -7.29 3.92
CA TYR A 457 3.34 -5.99 4.34
C TYR A 457 2.46 -5.43 5.45
N GLU A 458 3.06 -4.92 6.52
CA GLU A 458 2.36 -4.30 7.65
C GLU A 458 2.76 -2.83 7.80
N ASP A 459 1.80 -1.92 7.71
CA ASP A 459 1.98 -0.46 7.78
C ASP A 459 0.67 0.22 8.16
N ASP A 460 0.69 1.13 9.14
CA ASP A 460 -0.49 1.77 9.73
C ASP A 460 -0.63 3.27 9.38
N ASP A 461 0.15 3.78 8.41
CA ASP A 461 0.14 5.21 8.07
C ASP A 461 -1.20 5.68 7.47
N PHE A 462 -1.87 4.84 6.66
CA PHE A 462 -3.11 5.20 5.95
C PHE A 462 -4.27 4.21 6.20
N GLU A 463 -5.08 4.48 7.24
CA GLU A 463 -6.25 3.65 7.63
C GLU A 463 -7.40 3.58 6.61
N GLN A 464 -7.51 4.56 5.71
CA GLN A 464 -8.51 4.65 4.64
C GLN A 464 -8.08 5.63 3.54
N GLY A 465 -8.58 5.43 2.32
CA GLY A 465 -8.37 6.34 1.19
C GLY A 465 -9.08 5.88 -0.08
N GLN A 466 -8.92 6.62 -1.17
CA GLN A 466 -9.39 6.27 -2.51
C GLN A 466 -8.51 5.17 -3.14
N ILE A 467 -8.94 4.73 -4.33
CA ILE A 467 -8.23 3.79 -5.19
C ILE A 467 -8.05 4.46 -6.55
N ALA A 468 -6.87 4.30 -7.16
CA ALA A 468 -6.59 4.80 -8.49
C ALA A 468 -5.86 3.74 -9.32
N LEU A 469 -6.00 3.84 -10.64
CA LEU A 469 -5.31 3.00 -11.62
C LEU A 469 -4.26 3.85 -12.31
N ALA A 470 -3.03 3.34 -12.46
CA ALA A 470 -1.86 4.16 -12.76
C ALA A 470 -0.95 3.55 -13.83
N THR A 471 -0.36 4.41 -14.67
CA THR A 471 0.55 4.06 -15.78
C THR A 471 1.70 5.08 -15.85
N GLY A 472 2.92 4.62 -16.11
CA GLY A 472 4.11 5.47 -16.25
C GLY A 472 5.38 4.69 -16.57
N THR A 473 6.54 5.30 -16.39
CA THR A 473 7.83 4.67 -16.71
C THR A 473 9.02 5.30 -15.98
N ILE A 474 10.04 4.49 -15.71
CA ILE A 474 11.34 4.94 -15.21
C ILE A 474 12.03 5.87 -16.23
N SER A 475 11.95 5.54 -17.52
CA SER A 475 12.71 6.21 -18.59
C SER A 475 12.16 7.56 -19.07
N GLY A 476 10.91 7.89 -18.74
CA GLY A 476 10.15 9.00 -19.36
C GLY A 476 9.64 8.74 -20.79
N SER A 477 9.80 7.52 -21.33
CA SER A 477 9.19 7.13 -22.61
C SER A 477 7.64 7.16 -22.60
N THR A 478 7.00 7.39 -23.75
CA THR A 478 5.53 7.24 -23.85
C THR A 478 5.11 5.79 -23.64
N ILE A 479 4.08 5.57 -22.83
CA ILE A 479 3.48 4.26 -22.54
C ILE A 479 1.98 4.40 -22.36
N GLU A 480 1.22 3.38 -22.76
CA GLU A 480 -0.23 3.30 -22.60
C GLU A 480 -0.61 1.91 -22.08
N ALA A 481 -1.43 1.86 -21.04
CA ALA A 481 -1.99 0.65 -20.48
C ALA A 481 -3.50 0.79 -20.30
N ALA A 482 -4.23 -0.30 -20.49
CA ALA A 482 -5.66 -0.37 -20.37
C ALA A 482 -6.08 -1.23 -19.18
N PHE A 483 -7.10 -0.78 -18.45
CA PHE A 483 -7.65 -1.44 -17.27
C PHE A 483 -9.12 -1.80 -17.47
N ASP A 484 -9.51 -2.97 -16.98
CA ASP A 484 -10.84 -3.56 -17.15
C ASP A 484 -11.15 -4.52 -15.99
N ASN A 485 -12.41 -4.93 -15.83
CA ASN A 485 -12.93 -5.88 -14.84
C ASN A 485 -12.56 -5.56 -13.38
N LEU A 486 -12.47 -4.27 -13.05
CA LEU A 486 -12.22 -3.85 -11.68
C LEU A 486 -13.38 -4.30 -10.77
N THR A 487 -13.05 -5.06 -9.73
CA THR A 487 -13.97 -5.47 -8.66
C THR A 487 -13.34 -5.19 -7.31
N ILE A 488 -14.11 -4.63 -6.38
CA ILE A 488 -13.69 -4.34 -5.00
C ILE A 488 -14.71 -4.97 -4.05
N LEU A 489 -14.25 -5.93 -3.25
CA LEU A 489 -15.05 -6.66 -2.26
C LEU A 489 -14.58 -6.34 -0.83
N GLY A 490 -15.39 -6.68 0.17
CA GLY A 490 -14.91 -6.83 1.54
C GLY A 490 -13.96 -8.04 1.66
N PRO A 491 -12.78 -7.91 2.30
CA PRO A 491 -11.80 -8.99 2.35
C PRO A 491 -12.25 -10.11 3.29
N LYS A 492 -11.83 -11.36 3.01
CA LYS A 492 -12.25 -12.52 3.80
C LYS A 492 -11.32 -12.74 5.01
N PRO A 493 -11.82 -13.18 6.19
CA PRO A 493 -11.03 -13.26 7.42
C PRO A 493 -9.75 -14.10 7.30
N ASN A 494 -9.77 -15.11 6.43
CA ASN A 494 -8.69 -16.04 6.15
C ASN A 494 -7.69 -15.54 5.09
N GLU A 495 -7.93 -14.39 4.44
CA GLU A 495 -6.98 -13.83 3.47
C GLU A 495 -5.78 -13.15 4.15
N MET A 496 -5.95 -12.76 5.41
CA MET A 496 -4.93 -12.14 6.27
C MET A 496 -4.34 -13.12 7.30
N GLN A 497 -4.96 -14.28 7.51
CA GLN A 497 -4.53 -15.26 8.53
C GLN A 497 -3.49 -16.24 7.99
N ARG A 498 -2.22 -15.86 8.17
CA ARG A 498 -1.01 -16.71 8.24
C ARG A 498 -0.96 -17.98 7.36
N THR A 499 -0.48 -17.75 6.15
CA THR A 499 0.46 -18.60 5.36
C THR A 499 -0.13 -19.87 4.69
N TYR A 500 0.19 -20.04 3.41
CA TYR A 500 -0.54 -20.81 2.39
C TYR A 500 0.19 -22.11 2.04
N PRO A 501 -0.51 -23.10 1.46
CA PRO A 501 0.14 -24.15 0.68
C PRO A 501 1.14 -23.57 -0.32
N GLY A 502 2.34 -24.15 -0.41
CA GLY A 502 3.41 -23.64 -1.25
C GLY A 502 4.30 -22.56 -0.62
N ASP A 503 3.94 -22.00 0.56
CA ASP A 503 4.85 -21.09 1.27
C ASP A 503 6.07 -21.89 1.79
N VAL A 504 7.28 -21.43 1.48
CA VAL A 504 8.54 -22.01 2.01
C VAL A 504 8.61 -21.80 3.51
N VAL A 505 8.60 -22.89 4.29
CA VAL A 505 8.78 -22.91 5.75
C VAL A 505 10.25 -23.17 6.12
N TYR A 506 11.00 -23.78 5.21
CA TYR A 506 12.44 -24.00 5.30
C TYR A 506 13.06 -24.20 3.91
N SER A 507 14.26 -23.69 3.69
CA SER A 507 15.09 -24.03 2.54
C SER A 507 16.55 -24.19 2.97
N ALA A 508 17.27 -25.10 2.31
CA ALA A 508 18.70 -25.29 2.45
C ALA A 508 19.32 -25.57 1.08
N SER A 509 20.24 -24.69 0.67
CA SER A 509 21.15 -24.87 -0.48
C SER A 509 22.42 -25.60 -0.03
N PHE A 510 22.95 -26.45 -0.90
CA PHE A 510 24.20 -27.20 -0.70
C PHE A 510 25.19 -27.01 -1.86
N GLU A 511 25.03 -25.97 -2.69
CA GLU A 511 25.82 -25.77 -3.91
C GLU A 511 27.20 -25.09 -3.71
N GLU A 512 28.05 -25.19 -4.74
CA GLU A 512 29.51 -25.03 -4.72
C GLU A 512 30.05 -23.65 -4.26
N ASN A 513 29.23 -22.60 -4.23
CA ASN A 513 29.67 -21.21 -4.03
C ASN A 513 29.19 -20.52 -2.75
N ASP A 514 28.37 -21.16 -1.91
CA ASP A 514 27.91 -20.59 -0.63
C ASP A 514 29.02 -20.61 0.43
N PHE A 515 29.94 -19.64 0.33
CA PHE A 515 31.05 -19.41 1.29
C PHE A 515 30.57 -19.14 2.73
N PHE A 516 29.27 -18.91 2.90
CA PHE A 516 28.54 -18.86 4.16
C PHE A 516 27.23 -19.63 3.99
N ASN A 517 27.20 -20.93 4.32
CA ASN A 517 25.95 -21.62 4.59
C ASN A 517 25.63 -21.44 6.10
N PRO A 518 24.73 -20.53 6.50
CA PRO A 518 24.44 -20.26 7.91
C PRO A 518 23.68 -21.41 8.59
N TYR A 519 23.17 -22.38 7.82
CA TYR A 519 22.37 -23.51 8.31
C TYR A 519 23.21 -24.77 8.60
N ALA A 520 24.53 -24.74 8.38
CA ALA A 520 25.41 -25.87 8.67
C ALA A 520 25.34 -26.33 10.14
N ASP A 521 25.10 -25.40 11.07
CA ASP A 521 24.98 -25.69 12.51
C ASP A 521 23.61 -26.30 12.90
N GLU A 522 22.60 -26.29 12.02
CA GLU A 522 21.28 -26.89 12.28
C GLU A 522 21.25 -28.42 12.01
N TRP A 523 22.27 -28.99 11.37
CA TRP A 523 22.29 -30.43 11.04
C TRP A 523 23.15 -31.20 12.05
N THR A 524 22.62 -32.30 12.60
CA THR A 524 23.36 -33.11 13.58
C THR A 524 24.29 -34.10 12.89
N PHE A 525 25.60 -33.82 12.90
CA PHE A 525 26.63 -34.71 12.36
C PHE A 525 27.19 -35.65 13.43
N PHE A 526 27.38 -36.92 13.08
CA PHE A 526 28.04 -37.92 13.92
C PHE A 526 29.51 -38.10 13.52
N GLU A 527 30.44 -37.70 14.39
CA GLU A 527 31.85 -38.06 14.24
C GLU A 527 32.09 -39.51 14.70
N GLY A 528 32.45 -40.39 13.76
CA GLY A 528 32.76 -41.80 13.99
C GLY A 528 33.22 -42.51 12.71
N ASP A 529 33.42 -43.84 12.76
CA ASP A 529 33.89 -44.63 11.62
C ASP A 529 32.91 -44.68 10.41
N SER A 530 31.67 -44.21 10.61
CA SER A 530 30.66 -43.98 9.57
C SER A 530 30.29 -42.49 9.51
N ALA A 531 31.29 -41.62 9.35
CA ALA A 531 31.14 -40.16 9.42
C ALA A 531 30.34 -39.58 8.24
N VAL A 532 29.39 -38.70 8.56
CA VAL A 532 28.87 -37.67 7.65
C VAL A 532 29.79 -36.45 7.77
N ARG A 533 30.30 -35.89 6.66
CA ARG A 533 31.29 -34.79 6.69
C ARG A 533 30.88 -33.59 5.84
N LEU A 534 30.84 -32.40 6.45
CA LEU A 534 30.89 -31.13 5.73
C LEU A 534 32.34 -30.79 5.32
N ALA A 535 32.62 -30.66 4.02
CA ALA A 535 33.95 -30.34 3.51
C ALA A 535 34.19 -28.82 3.41
N HIS A 536 34.67 -28.19 4.49
CA HIS A 536 35.06 -26.77 4.51
C HIS A 536 36.58 -26.58 4.66
N THR A 537 37.39 -26.76 3.60
CA THR A 537 38.70 -26.06 3.37
C THR A 537 39.48 -26.61 2.18
N ALA A 538 40.26 -25.74 1.52
CA ALA A 538 41.26 -26.13 0.53
C ALA A 538 42.70 -25.84 1.00
N ARG A 539 43.56 -26.89 1.07
CA ARG A 539 44.98 -26.92 0.60
C ARG A 539 45.75 -28.22 1.00
N ILE A 540 46.16 -28.99 -0.03
CA ILE A 540 47.52 -29.54 -0.34
C ILE A 540 48.48 -29.73 0.86
N SER A 541 49.16 -30.86 1.14
CA SER A 541 49.95 -31.79 0.27
C SER A 541 50.24 -33.14 1.00
N VAL A 542 50.81 -34.23 0.44
CA VAL A 542 51.04 -34.79 -0.93
C VAL A 542 51.53 -36.25 -0.77
N ALA A 543 51.06 -37.20 -1.60
CA ALA A 543 51.80 -38.39 -2.06
C ALA A 543 51.08 -39.03 -3.29
N GLU A 544 51.79 -39.10 -4.42
CA GLU A 544 51.54 -39.81 -5.69
C GLU A 544 50.38 -40.85 -5.66
N ASP A 545 49.31 -40.80 -6.47
CA ASP A 545 49.22 -40.56 -7.92
C ASP A 545 47.81 -40.03 -8.34
N ARG A 546 47.65 -39.72 -9.63
CA ARG A 546 46.63 -38.90 -10.33
C ARG A 546 45.15 -38.87 -9.86
N SER A 547 44.66 -37.62 -9.81
CA SER A 547 43.32 -37.14 -10.19
C SER A 547 42.08 -37.70 -9.47
N GLN A 548 41.79 -37.16 -8.28
CA GLN A 548 40.43 -36.81 -7.87
C GLN A 548 40.44 -35.44 -7.17
N GLN A 549 39.44 -34.60 -7.50
CA GLN A 549 39.20 -33.28 -6.93
C GLN A 549 37.75 -33.32 -6.42
N LEU A 550 37.55 -33.19 -5.10
CA LEU A 550 36.25 -33.27 -4.45
C LEU A 550 35.74 -31.87 -4.08
N VAL A 551 34.40 -31.74 -4.10
CA VAL A 551 33.64 -30.52 -4.38
C VAL A 551 32.54 -30.36 -3.32
N GLY A 552 32.26 -29.14 -2.86
CA GLY A 552 31.04 -28.78 -2.12
C GLY A 552 30.76 -29.50 -0.76
N PRO A 553 29.70 -29.07 -0.04
CA PRO A 553 29.21 -29.74 1.17
C PRO A 553 28.36 -30.99 0.85
N ILE A 554 29.02 -32.08 0.45
CA ILE A 554 28.40 -33.38 0.14
C ILE A 554 27.92 -34.10 1.42
N LEU A 555 26.75 -34.77 1.38
CA LEU A 555 26.35 -35.77 2.38
C LEU A 555 27.11 -37.11 2.18
N VAL A 556 28.44 -37.09 2.36
CA VAL A 556 29.26 -38.29 2.11
C VAL A 556 28.93 -39.38 3.13
N VAL A 557 28.54 -40.57 2.66
CA VAL A 557 28.30 -41.76 3.49
C VAL A 557 29.41 -42.80 3.25
N THR A 558 30.61 -42.45 3.69
CA THR A 558 31.69 -43.44 3.82
C THR A 558 31.42 -44.34 5.01
N ASP A 559 30.71 -45.44 4.81
CA ASP A 559 30.78 -46.58 5.74
C ASP A 559 32.14 -47.27 5.57
N ALA A 560 33.03 -47.12 6.55
CA ALA A 560 34.29 -47.86 6.61
C ALA A 560 34.11 -49.32 7.12
N GLY A 561 32.87 -49.77 7.37
CA GLY A 561 32.53 -51.02 8.06
C GLY A 561 32.13 -52.23 7.19
N GLN A 562 32.03 -52.09 5.86
CA GLN A 562 31.61 -53.16 4.93
C GLN A 562 30.31 -53.91 5.31
N THR A 563 29.38 -53.27 6.04
CA THR A 563 28.20 -53.96 6.57
C THR A 563 27.05 -53.89 5.55
N PRO A 564 26.57 -55.03 4.98
CA PRO A 564 25.51 -55.00 3.99
C PRO A 564 24.19 -54.48 4.57
N GLY A 565 23.59 -53.50 3.89
CA GLY A 565 22.34 -52.88 4.33
C GLY A 565 22.47 -51.92 5.52
N ALA A 566 23.68 -51.52 5.90
CA ALA A 566 23.90 -50.45 6.88
C ALA A 566 23.25 -49.13 6.41
N ARG A 567 22.73 -48.34 7.35
CA ARG A 567 22.12 -47.02 7.12
C ARG A 567 22.81 -45.99 8.00
N THR A 568 23.05 -44.80 7.46
CA THR A 568 23.33 -43.59 8.25
C THR A 568 22.36 -42.49 7.85
N TRP A 569 22.20 -41.50 8.73
CA TRP A 569 21.34 -40.35 8.50
C TRP A 569 21.88 -39.12 9.21
N SER A 570 21.63 -37.95 8.62
CA SER A 570 21.85 -36.65 9.25
C SER A 570 20.49 -35.99 9.47
N PRO A 571 20.02 -35.78 10.71
CA PRO A 571 18.78 -35.09 10.98
C PRO A 571 18.99 -33.57 11.05
N LEU A 572 18.06 -32.85 10.43
CA LEU A 572 17.86 -31.41 10.61
C LEU A 572 17.23 -31.17 11.99
N ASP A 573 17.78 -30.27 12.80
CA ASP A 573 17.27 -29.98 14.15
C ASP A 573 16.06 -29.03 14.18
N ARG A 574 15.11 -29.31 13.27
CA ARG A 574 13.83 -28.61 13.14
C ARG A 574 12.72 -29.66 13.00
N GLN A 575 11.65 -29.49 13.77
CA GLN A 575 10.48 -30.39 13.72
C GLN A 575 9.38 -29.80 12.84
N PHE A 576 8.73 -30.68 12.08
CA PHE A 576 7.60 -30.36 11.22
C PHE A 576 6.41 -31.25 11.60
N ALA A 577 5.22 -30.67 11.57
CA ALA A 577 3.97 -31.41 11.61
C ALA A 577 3.54 -31.69 10.16
N ASP A 578 2.66 -30.86 9.62
CA ASP A 578 2.29 -30.90 8.21
C ASP A 578 3.41 -30.27 7.37
N MET A 579 3.78 -30.93 6.27
CA MET A 579 4.92 -30.54 5.42
C MET A 579 4.74 -31.02 3.98
N ASP A 580 5.25 -30.26 3.02
CA ASP A 580 5.56 -30.72 1.67
C ASP A 580 7.08 -30.60 1.48
N LEU A 581 7.78 -31.69 1.78
CA LEU A 581 9.23 -31.80 1.68
C LEU A 581 9.61 -32.14 0.24
N GLN A 582 10.52 -31.38 -0.36
CA GLN A 582 11.20 -31.68 -1.61
C GLN A 582 12.71 -31.71 -1.39
N VAL A 583 13.42 -32.71 -1.94
CA VAL A 583 14.88 -32.75 -1.92
C VAL A 583 15.44 -33.33 -3.21
N ARG A 584 16.45 -32.68 -3.80
CA ARG A 584 17.17 -33.20 -4.96
C ARG A 584 18.42 -33.95 -4.50
N MET A 585 18.50 -35.25 -4.81
CA MET A 585 19.60 -36.15 -4.43
C MET A 585 20.10 -36.99 -5.62
N TRP A 586 21.38 -37.35 -5.66
CA TRP A 586 21.93 -38.32 -6.64
C TRP A 586 22.97 -39.26 -6.02
N PRO A 587 23.07 -40.50 -6.52
CA PRO A 587 24.14 -41.42 -6.17
C PRO A 587 25.41 -41.08 -6.97
N ALA A 588 26.28 -40.25 -6.40
CA ALA A 588 27.58 -39.87 -6.98
C ALA A 588 28.57 -41.05 -7.07
N ALA A 589 28.48 -42.02 -6.15
CA ALA A 589 29.22 -43.28 -6.26
C ALA A 589 28.55 -44.42 -5.47
N GLY A 590 28.67 -45.65 -5.95
CA GLY A 590 28.23 -46.84 -5.22
C GLY A 590 27.76 -47.97 -6.15
N PRO A 591 27.52 -49.17 -5.61
CA PRO A 591 26.89 -50.26 -6.36
C PRO A 591 25.41 -49.96 -6.66
N PRO A 592 24.79 -50.58 -7.68
CA PRO A 592 23.38 -50.33 -8.05
C PRO A 592 22.37 -50.66 -6.94
N ASP A 593 22.73 -51.54 -6.00
CA ASP A 593 21.86 -51.93 -4.88
C ASP A 593 21.91 -50.97 -3.68
N SER A 594 22.73 -49.92 -3.75
CA SER A 594 22.77 -48.82 -2.77
C SER A 594 21.44 -48.09 -2.66
N HIS A 595 21.16 -47.51 -1.50
CA HIS A 595 19.92 -46.80 -1.23
C HIS A 595 20.12 -45.45 -0.56
N TYR A 596 19.20 -44.52 -0.80
CA TYR A 596 19.17 -43.16 -0.25
C TYR A 596 17.74 -42.66 -0.14
N GLY A 597 17.53 -41.53 0.54
CA GLY A 597 16.22 -40.90 0.63
C GLY A 597 16.04 -40.08 1.88
N VAL A 598 14.79 -39.97 2.32
CA VAL A 598 14.39 -39.10 3.43
C VAL A 598 13.72 -39.89 4.56
N LEU A 599 14.15 -39.61 5.79
CA LEU A 599 13.40 -39.94 7.00
C LEU A 599 12.51 -38.74 7.35
N PHE A 600 11.26 -39.01 7.72
CA PHE A 600 10.30 -37.98 8.10
C PHE A 600 9.47 -38.42 9.31
N ARG A 601 8.88 -37.43 9.99
CA ARG A 601 8.38 -37.56 11.38
C ARG A 601 9.43 -38.18 12.32
N PHE A 602 10.72 -37.95 12.06
CA PHE A 602 11.84 -38.59 12.78
C PHE A 602 11.93 -38.08 14.23
N GLN A 603 11.69 -38.95 15.20
CA GLN A 603 11.97 -38.64 16.61
C GLN A 603 13.43 -38.98 16.91
N ASP A 604 13.74 -40.26 16.69
CA ASP A 604 14.96 -40.95 17.07
C ASP A 604 15.18 -42.20 16.17
N ALA A 605 16.29 -42.91 16.39
CA ALA A 605 16.66 -44.09 15.61
C ALA A 605 15.67 -45.28 15.71
N ALA A 606 14.71 -45.23 16.62
CA ALA A 606 13.70 -46.27 16.85
C ALA A 606 12.29 -45.85 16.38
N ASN A 607 12.09 -44.60 15.93
CA ASN A 607 10.78 -44.00 15.66
C ASN A 607 10.82 -43.00 14.49
N TYR A 608 10.51 -43.46 13.27
CA TYR A 608 10.46 -42.64 12.04
C TYR A 608 9.69 -43.32 10.90
N PHE A 609 9.30 -42.56 9.88
CA PHE A 609 8.99 -43.09 8.54
C PHE A 609 10.16 -42.84 7.57
N ALA A 610 10.25 -43.64 6.51
CA ALA A 610 11.25 -43.47 5.46
C ALA A 610 10.65 -43.65 4.06
N LEU A 611 10.92 -42.69 3.17
CA LEU A 611 10.86 -42.89 1.72
C LEU A 611 12.28 -43.20 1.26
N ILE A 612 12.48 -44.39 0.67
CA ILE A 612 13.79 -44.88 0.31
C ILE A 612 13.80 -45.26 -1.16
N VAL A 613 14.80 -44.77 -1.89
CA VAL A 613 15.09 -45.06 -3.30
C VAL A 613 16.40 -45.83 -3.41
N ARG A 614 16.51 -46.70 -4.42
CA ARG A 614 17.72 -47.41 -4.82
C ARG A 614 18.19 -46.93 -6.18
N SER A 615 19.51 -46.96 -6.39
CA SER A 615 20.14 -46.50 -7.63
C SER A 615 19.80 -47.35 -8.87
N ASP A 616 19.09 -48.47 -8.70
CA ASP A 616 18.53 -49.31 -9.77
C ASP A 616 17.07 -48.99 -10.14
N GLY A 617 16.55 -47.81 -9.76
CA GLY A 617 15.22 -47.33 -10.14
C GLY A 617 14.08 -47.85 -9.26
N GLN A 618 14.39 -48.42 -8.10
CA GLN A 618 13.41 -48.98 -7.18
C GLN A 618 13.16 -48.07 -5.96
N TYR A 619 11.97 -48.10 -5.39
CA TYR A 619 11.63 -47.42 -4.13
C TYR A 619 10.88 -48.34 -3.17
N ALA A 620 10.91 -47.99 -1.88
CA ALA A 620 10.14 -48.61 -0.82
C ALA A 620 9.71 -47.53 0.20
N VAL A 621 8.62 -47.82 0.92
CA VAL A 621 8.17 -47.01 2.07
C VAL A 621 8.18 -47.88 3.32
N GLU A 622 8.78 -47.35 4.38
CA GLU A 622 8.99 -48.07 5.64
C GLU A 622 8.57 -47.22 6.84
N LYS A 623 8.20 -47.89 7.93
CA LYS A 623 8.04 -47.29 9.27
C LYS A 623 8.92 -48.05 10.25
N VAL A 624 9.63 -47.34 11.12
CA VAL A 624 10.28 -47.92 12.29
C VAL A 624 9.57 -47.38 13.52
N GLN A 625 9.13 -48.28 14.41
CA GLN A 625 8.39 -47.92 15.62
C GLN A 625 8.84 -48.80 16.77
N ASN A 626 9.24 -48.18 17.89
CA ASN A 626 9.88 -48.88 19.03
C ASN A 626 11.10 -49.74 18.63
N GLY A 627 11.77 -49.39 17.53
CA GLY A 627 12.91 -50.14 16.98
C GLY A 627 12.52 -51.33 16.08
N GLU A 628 11.24 -51.65 15.95
CA GLU A 628 10.76 -52.67 15.00
C GLU A 628 10.53 -52.03 13.61
N ARG A 629 11.08 -52.66 12.56
CA ARG A 629 10.95 -52.21 11.17
C ARG A 629 9.75 -52.87 10.50
N GLN A 630 8.78 -52.05 10.11
CA GLN A 630 7.62 -52.41 9.30
C GLN A 630 7.83 -51.95 7.85
N VAL A 631 7.72 -52.88 6.90
CA VAL A 631 7.63 -52.54 5.47
C VAL A 631 6.18 -52.14 5.17
N ILE A 632 5.97 -50.90 4.72
CA ILE A 632 4.65 -50.35 4.39
C ILE A 632 4.30 -50.68 2.93
N SER A 633 5.25 -50.42 2.02
CA SER A 633 5.25 -50.85 0.62
C SER A 633 6.63 -51.38 0.29
N ALA A 634 6.73 -52.64 -0.15
CA ALA A 634 8.00 -53.27 -0.52
C ALA A 634 8.61 -52.65 -1.79
N TRP A 635 9.86 -53.02 -2.08
CA TRP A 635 10.59 -52.56 -3.26
C TRP A 635 9.80 -52.76 -4.55
N HIS A 636 9.64 -51.66 -5.30
CA HIS A 636 8.99 -51.62 -6.61
C HIS A 636 9.80 -50.72 -7.55
N ALA A 637 9.87 -51.09 -8.82
CA ALA A 637 10.48 -50.23 -9.84
C ALA A 637 9.52 -49.10 -10.22
N SER A 638 10.04 -47.90 -10.49
CA SER A 638 9.27 -46.80 -11.08
C SER A 638 10.06 -46.14 -12.20
N GLU A 639 9.42 -45.89 -13.34
CA GLU A 639 10.01 -45.10 -14.43
C GLU A 639 10.25 -43.63 -14.02
N ALA A 640 9.58 -43.16 -12.96
CA ALA A 640 9.82 -41.86 -12.34
C ALA A 640 11.21 -41.72 -11.70
N ILE A 641 11.90 -42.84 -11.43
CA ILE A 641 13.19 -42.83 -10.72
C ILE A 641 14.33 -43.04 -11.71
N ALA A 642 15.14 -42.00 -11.87
CA ALA A 642 16.36 -42.06 -12.67
C ALA A 642 17.43 -42.88 -11.95
N GLY A 643 18.25 -43.62 -12.71
CA GLY A 643 19.23 -44.56 -12.17
C GLY A 643 20.52 -43.93 -11.60
N ILE A 644 21.59 -44.71 -11.60
CA ILE A 644 22.96 -44.31 -11.19
C ILE A 644 23.39 -43.02 -11.92
N GLU A 645 24.12 -42.14 -11.21
CA GLU A 645 24.63 -40.84 -11.71
C GLU A 645 23.55 -39.81 -12.11
N ALA A 646 22.25 -40.10 -11.93
CA ALA A 646 21.17 -39.16 -12.20
C ALA A 646 20.58 -38.55 -10.92
N ALA A 647 20.21 -37.27 -11.01
CA ALA A 647 19.47 -36.57 -9.97
C ALA A 647 18.02 -37.04 -9.90
N ASN A 648 17.55 -37.26 -8.68
CA ASN A 648 16.19 -37.58 -8.34
C ASN A 648 15.67 -36.55 -7.32
N GLU A 649 14.56 -35.92 -7.66
CA GLU A 649 13.82 -35.05 -6.74
C GLU A 649 12.79 -35.88 -5.99
N LEU A 650 13.02 -36.11 -4.71
CA LEU A 650 12.13 -36.88 -3.85
C LEU A 650 11.19 -35.92 -3.12
N ARG A 651 9.89 -36.18 -3.19
CA ARG A 651 8.88 -35.35 -2.52
C ARG A 651 7.99 -36.16 -1.58
N VAL A 652 7.73 -35.62 -0.40
CA VAL A 652 6.84 -36.19 0.63
C VAL A 652 5.86 -35.12 1.10
N VAL A 653 4.59 -35.29 0.75
CA VAL A 653 3.49 -34.46 1.26
C VAL A 653 2.87 -35.17 2.46
N ALA A 654 2.80 -34.50 3.60
CA ALA A 654 2.22 -34.99 4.85
C ALA A 654 1.22 -33.96 5.40
N VAL A 655 -0.05 -34.37 5.59
CA VAL A 655 -1.09 -33.54 6.24
C VAL A 655 -1.87 -34.41 7.21
N GLY A 656 -1.76 -34.09 8.50
CA GLY A 656 -2.22 -34.96 9.58
C GLY A 656 -1.62 -36.36 9.45
N ASP A 657 -2.47 -37.37 9.47
CA ASP A 657 -2.11 -38.78 9.37
C ASP A 657 -1.91 -39.27 7.92
N SER A 658 -2.11 -38.41 6.92
CA SER A 658 -2.09 -38.76 5.49
C SER A 658 -0.78 -38.37 4.81
N PHE A 659 -0.22 -39.27 4.01
CA PHE A 659 1.06 -39.10 3.31
C PHE A 659 0.97 -39.48 1.83
N ARG A 660 1.64 -38.72 0.96
CA ARG A 660 1.80 -39.02 -0.48
C ARG A 660 3.25 -38.77 -0.92
N PHE A 661 3.71 -39.60 -1.85
CA PHE A 661 5.11 -39.71 -2.25
C PHE A 661 5.26 -39.49 -3.76
N PHE A 662 6.33 -38.80 -4.16
CA PHE A 662 6.67 -38.57 -5.57
C PHE A 662 8.17 -38.71 -5.80
N ALA A 663 8.56 -39.02 -7.04
CA ALA A 663 9.91 -38.85 -7.55
C ALA A 663 9.85 -38.10 -8.88
N ASN A 664 10.69 -37.07 -9.06
CA ASN A 664 10.78 -36.27 -10.29
C ASN A 664 9.42 -35.74 -10.79
N GLY A 665 8.55 -35.32 -9.86
CA GLY A 665 7.19 -34.82 -10.13
C GLY A 665 6.10 -35.90 -10.24
N GLU A 666 6.46 -37.16 -10.51
CA GLU A 666 5.50 -38.26 -10.72
C GLU A 666 5.16 -39.01 -9.43
N PRO A 667 3.89 -39.42 -9.21
CA PRO A 667 3.46 -40.08 -7.99
C PRO A 667 4.02 -41.51 -7.87
N LEU A 668 4.33 -41.91 -6.63
CA LEU A 668 4.84 -43.24 -6.29
C LEU A 668 3.73 -44.09 -5.61
N PRO A 669 3.02 -44.97 -6.35
CA PRO A 669 1.89 -45.72 -5.80
C PRO A 669 2.32 -46.79 -4.79
N LEU A 670 1.51 -47.01 -3.76
CA LEU A 670 1.84 -47.90 -2.66
C LEU A 670 1.07 -49.23 -2.77
N CYS A 671 1.75 -50.33 -2.46
CA CYS A 671 1.13 -51.62 -2.20
C CYS A 671 1.08 -51.85 -0.69
N LEU A 672 -0.03 -51.50 -0.05
CA LEU A 672 -0.18 -51.61 1.40
C LEU A 672 -0.53 -53.04 1.83
N ALA A 673 -0.05 -53.45 3.00
CA ALA A 673 -0.41 -54.75 3.57
C ALA A 673 -1.92 -54.86 3.86
N SER A 674 -2.47 -56.07 3.67
CA SER A 674 -3.82 -56.44 4.09
C SER A 674 -3.78 -57.46 5.24
N GLU A 675 -4.93 -57.80 5.83
CA GLU A 675 -5.04 -58.79 6.92
C GLU A 675 -4.39 -60.15 6.62
N ARG A 676 -4.17 -60.48 5.34
CA ARG A 676 -3.71 -61.79 4.89
C ARG A 676 -2.39 -61.79 4.14
N LEU A 677 -1.97 -60.64 3.59
CA LEU A 677 -0.80 -60.53 2.73
C LEU A 677 -0.01 -59.25 3.04
N PRO A 678 1.32 -59.32 3.18
CA PRO A 678 2.15 -58.12 3.32
C PRO A 678 2.11 -57.28 2.03
N GLY A 679 2.46 -56.00 2.15
CA GLY A 679 2.51 -55.03 1.04
C GLY A 679 3.64 -55.33 0.07
N MET A 680 3.43 -56.32 -0.81
CA MET A 680 4.42 -56.84 -1.73
C MET A 680 3.94 -56.79 -3.18
N TRP A 681 4.88 -56.55 -4.08
CA TRP A 681 4.65 -56.48 -5.51
C TRP A 681 4.96 -57.82 -6.18
N SER A 682 4.22 -58.13 -7.25
CA SER A 682 4.54 -59.23 -8.17
C SER A 682 5.65 -58.82 -9.15
N ALA A 683 6.22 -59.79 -9.87
CA ALA A 683 7.26 -59.53 -10.86
C ALA A 683 6.78 -58.71 -12.08
N ASP A 684 5.47 -58.72 -12.35
CA ASP A 684 4.77 -57.90 -13.35
C ASP A 684 4.20 -56.59 -12.76
N GLY A 685 4.58 -56.23 -11.53
CA GLY A 685 4.26 -54.93 -10.93
C GLY A 685 2.85 -54.79 -10.34
N THR A 686 2.09 -55.88 -10.20
CA THR A 686 0.79 -55.86 -9.52
C THR A 686 0.97 -55.92 -8.00
N CYS A 687 0.13 -55.20 -7.25
CA CYS A 687 0.11 -55.32 -5.80
C CYS A 687 -0.56 -56.63 -5.36
N LEU A 688 0.14 -57.46 -4.59
CA LEU A 688 -0.34 -58.80 -4.22
C LEU A 688 -1.43 -58.75 -3.12
N SER A 689 -1.44 -57.72 -2.29
CA SER A 689 -2.33 -57.57 -1.14
C SER A 689 -3.68 -56.91 -1.46
N GLY A 690 -3.82 -56.26 -2.63
CA GLY A 690 -5.02 -55.52 -3.02
C GLY A 690 -4.77 -54.51 -4.16
N PRO A 691 -5.65 -53.52 -4.36
CA PRO A 691 -5.37 -52.39 -5.25
C PRO A 691 -4.23 -51.53 -4.69
N THR A 692 -3.54 -50.80 -5.56
CA THR A 692 -2.59 -49.76 -5.17
C THR A 692 -3.30 -48.51 -4.65
N THR A 693 -2.58 -47.68 -3.90
CA THR A 693 -3.06 -46.36 -3.42
C THR A 693 -1.93 -45.34 -3.45
N ASP A 694 -2.23 -44.10 -3.84
CA ASP A 694 -1.26 -42.99 -3.79
C ASP A 694 -1.09 -42.44 -2.36
N ILE A 695 -2.04 -42.71 -1.47
CA ILE A 695 -2.10 -42.15 -0.12
C ILE A 695 -1.92 -43.27 0.91
N LEU A 696 -0.96 -43.08 1.82
CA LEU A 696 -0.82 -43.80 3.08
C LEU A 696 -1.56 -43.03 4.17
N VAL A 697 -2.29 -43.73 5.05
CA VAL A 697 -2.87 -43.15 6.27
C VAL A 697 -2.33 -43.91 7.48
N ASP A 698 -1.59 -43.23 8.36
CA ASP A 698 -0.96 -43.81 9.55
C ASP A 698 -0.76 -42.74 10.63
N ALA A 699 -1.47 -42.86 11.76
CA ALA A 699 -1.45 -41.87 12.85
C ALA A 699 -0.19 -41.91 13.75
N ALA A 700 0.84 -42.68 13.37
CA ALA A 700 2.11 -42.65 14.09
C ALA A 700 2.83 -41.30 13.89
N PHE A 701 3.39 -40.76 14.97
CA PHE A 701 4.31 -39.61 14.95
C PHE A 701 3.72 -38.31 14.36
N GLY A 702 2.75 -37.69 15.05
CA GLY A 702 2.05 -36.46 14.62
C GLY A 702 2.89 -35.19 14.41
N GLN A 703 4.20 -35.21 14.71
CA GLN A 703 5.22 -34.25 14.27
C GLN A 703 6.61 -34.91 14.38
N GLY A 704 7.64 -34.41 13.72
CA GLY A 704 9.03 -34.86 13.94
C GLY A 704 10.04 -34.19 13.01
N ARG A 705 11.31 -34.54 13.15
CA ARG A 705 12.40 -34.00 12.30
C ARG A 705 12.39 -34.62 10.91
N ILE A 706 13.14 -34.00 10.01
CA ILE A 706 13.51 -34.54 8.70
C ILE A 706 14.97 -34.98 8.78
N ALA A 707 15.33 -36.10 8.14
CA ALA A 707 16.73 -36.50 8.01
C ALA A 707 17.03 -36.99 6.60
N LEU A 708 18.20 -36.65 6.07
CA LEU A 708 18.70 -37.26 4.84
C LEU A 708 19.41 -38.55 5.18
N MET A 709 19.12 -39.63 4.45
CA MET A 709 19.72 -40.94 4.69
C MET A 709 20.43 -41.49 3.44
N ALA A 710 21.46 -42.30 3.70
CA ALA A 710 21.98 -43.24 2.72
C ALA A 710 22.31 -44.58 3.38
N GLY A 711 22.41 -45.62 2.58
CA GLY A 711 22.77 -46.95 3.04
C GLY A 711 23.39 -47.83 1.97
N THR A 712 24.20 -48.77 2.44
CA THR A 712 24.97 -49.68 1.59
C THR A 712 24.06 -50.68 0.88
N GLY A 713 24.57 -51.23 -0.23
CA GLY A 713 23.91 -52.32 -0.92
C GLY A 713 23.70 -53.56 -0.04
N GLN A 714 22.52 -54.17 -0.13
CA GLN A 714 22.15 -55.39 0.60
C GLN A 714 23.04 -56.60 0.27
N GLN A 715 23.69 -56.61 -0.90
CA GLN A 715 24.54 -57.72 -1.34
C GLN A 715 26.04 -57.45 -1.17
N THR A 716 26.45 -56.19 -1.25
CA THR A 716 27.85 -55.82 -1.49
C THR A 716 28.53 -55.14 -0.31
N GLY A 717 27.78 -54.48 0.58
CA GLY A 717 28.32 -53.74 1.73
C GLY A 717 29.30 -52.62 1.34
N ARG A 718 29.37 -52.22 0.07
CA ARG A 718 30.37 -51.23 -0.39
C ARG A 718 29.98 -49.81 0.04
N PRO A 719 30.97 -48.91 0.24
CA PRO A 719 30.70 -47.49 0.49
C PRO A 719 29.85 -46.84 -0.62
N VAL A 720 29.08 -45.82 -0.23
CA VAL A 720 28.14 -45.12 -1.11
C VAL A 720 28.31 -43.62 -0.92
N MET A 721 28.52 -42.88 -2.00
CA MET A 721 28.51 -41.42 -1.99
C MET A 721 27.16 -40.96 -2.55
N ILE A 722 26.40 -40.27 -1.73
CA ILE A 722 25.15 -39.61 -2.11
C ILE A 722 25.36 -38.11 -1.97
N GLU A 723 24.93 -37.37 -2.97
CA GLU A 723 24.96 -35.92 -2.99
C GLU A 723 23.53 -35.39 -2.95
N ALA A 724 23.36 -34.20 -2.37
CA ALA A 724 22.10 -33.47 -2.33
C ALA A 724 22.39 -32.00 -2.69
N ALA A 725 21.57 -31.39 -3.56
CA ALA A 725 21.79 -30.02 -4.04
C ALA A 725 20.97 -28.99 -3.26
N ALA A 726 19.69 -29.30 -3.02
CA ALA A 726 18.78 -28.44 -2.30
C ALA A 726 17.70 -29.25 -1.59
N LEU A 727 17.26 -28.76 -0.44
CA LEU A 727 16.09 -29.23 0.31
C LEU A 727 15.16 -28.06 0.57
N TYR A 728 13.88 -28.24 0.29
CA TYR A 728 12.81 -27.29 0.58
C TYR A 728 11.73 -27.98 1.41
N VAL A 729 11.16 -27.27 2.38
CA VAL A 729 9.96 -27.69 3.09
C VAL A 729 8.94 -26.59 2.94
N TYR A 730 7.94 -26.85 2.11
CA TYR A 730 6.79 -25.98 1.92
C TYR A 730 5.69 -26.34 2.93
N ARG A 731 4.75 -25.43 3.13
CA ARG A 731 3.45 -25.84 3.66
C ARG A 731 2.72 -26.70 2.62
N PRO A 732 2.13 -27.84 3.02
CA PRO A 732 1.45 -28.71 2.08
C PRO A 732 0.09 -28.16 1.70
N ASP A 733 -0.36 -28.51 0.49
CA ASP A 733 -1.76 -28.38 0.11
C ASP A 733 -2.58 -29.54 0.70
N PRO A 734 -3.59 -29.27 1.56
CA PRO A 734 -4.50 -30.30 2.05
C PRO A 734 -5.22 -31.08 0.93
N SER A 735 -5.34 -30.55 -0.29
CA SER A 735 -5.96 -31.25 -1.42
C SER A 735 -5.13 -32.45 -1.89
N MET A 736 -3.80 -32.37 -1.78
CA MET A 736 -2.85 -33.34 -2.34
C MET A 736 -2.90 -34.74 -1.70
N VAL A 737 -3.47 -34.83 -0.49
CA VAL A 737 -3.67 -36.07 0.28
C VAL A 737 -5.15 -36.35 0.61
N GLN A 738 -6.09 -35.68 -0.07
CA GLN A 738 -7.50 -36.05 -0.03
C GLN A 738 -7.81 -37.14 -1.07
N THR A 739 -8.58 -38.16 -0.68
CA THR A 739 -9.22 -39.04 -1.65
C THR A 739 -10.40 -38.30 -2.27
N ALA A 740 -10.51 -38.33 -3.61
CA ALA A 740 -11.62 -37.68 -4.30
C ALA A 740 -12.95 -38.30 -3.86
N SER A 741 -13.72 -37.58 -3.04
CA SER A 741 -15.05 -38.02 -2.65
C SER A 741 -15.94 -38.08 -3.89
N ALA A 742 -16.51 -39.25 -4.20
CA ALA A 742 -17.51 -39.37 -5.25
C ALA A 742 -18.61 -38.33 -5.04
N GLY A 743 -18.92 -37.57 -6.10
CA GLY A 743 -19.67 -36.32 -6.00
C GLY A 743 -20.98 -36.45 -5.23
N ASN A 744 -21.15 -35.62 -4.20
CA ASN A 744 -22.39 -35.55 -3.45
C ASN A 744 -23.47 -34.89 -4.32
N ASN A 745 -24.40 -35.70 -4.84
CA ASN A 745 -25.47 -35.22 -5.71
C ASN A 745 -26.46 -34.35 -4.92
N GLY A 746 -26.45 -33.05 -5.22
CA GLY A 746 -27.59 -32.13 -5.15
C GLY A 746 -28.46 -32.15 -3.89
N ASP A 747 -28.27 -31.14 -3.04
CA ASP A 747 -29.24 -30.74 -2.00
C ASP A 747 -30.59 -30.31 -2.63
N ASN A 748 -31.45 -31.29 -2.92
CA ASN A 748 -32.88 -31.06 -3.15
C ASN A 748 -33.59 -30.87 -1.80
N ASN A 749 -33.32 -29.75 -1.12
CA ASN A 749 -34.10 -29.34 0.04
C ASN A 749 -35.37 -28.61 -0.43
N SER A 750 -36.36 -29.38 -0.88
CA SER A 750 -37.71 -28.86 -1.15
C SER A 750 -38.51 -28.79 0.16
N ASP A 751 -38.93 -27.59 0.54
CA ASP A 751 -39.89 -27.36 1.63
C ASP A 751 -41.15 -28.25 1.53
N LEU A 752 -41.48 -28.97 2.62
CA LEU A 752 -42.85 -29.35 2.95
C LEU A 752 -43.08 -29.25 4.47
N PRO A 753 -44.10 -28.50 4.94
CA PRO A 753 -44.38 -28.34 6.36
C PRO A 753 -45.30 -29.43 6.94
N ASN A 754 -45.15 -29.67 8.25
CA ASN A 754 -46.07 -30.32 9.19
C ASN A 754 -47.23 -31.18 8.64
N GLY A 755 -47.14 -32.49 8.86
CA GLY A 755 -48.26 -33.44 8.82
C GLY A 755 -48.31 -34.28 10.10
N ASP A 756 -49.45 -34.25 10.78
CA ASP A 756 -49.79 -35.03 11.99
C ASP A 756 -50.14 -36.50 11.65
N GLN A 757 -50.30 -37.33 12.70
CA GLN A 757 -51.02 -38.62 12.77
C GLN A 757 -50.23 -39.94 12.69
N THR A 758 -50.04 -40.51 13.89
CA THR A 758 -50.43 -41.88 14.31
C THR A 758 -50.68 -42.96 13.24
N GLU A 759 -49.90 -44.05 13.27
CA GLU A 759 -50.28 -45.33 13.93
C GLU A 759 -49.02 -46.15 14.30
#